data_AF-A0A8J2I479-F1
#
_entry.id   AF-A0A8J2I479-F1
#
_cell.length_a   1.000
_cell.length_b   1.000
_cell.length_c   1.000
_cell.angle_alpha   90.00
_cell.angle_beta   90.00
_cell.angle_gamma   90.00
#
_symmetry.space_group_name_H-M   'P 1'
#
loop_
_entity.id
_entity.type
_entity.pdbx_description
1 polymer ?
#
loop_
_entity_poly.entity_id
_entity_poly.type
_entity_poly.pdbx_seq_one_letter_code
_entity_poly.pdbx_strand_id
1 'polypeptide(L)'
;MPNVGRPSPGCKTCRDRRIRCDQKRPSCSQCVRAGKECHGYRDLVSLMFKNESHVVAKKAERRYEELAKSKEPATPSRRGEPAKIRSMQRMYPVRIPPKAEVVVQPTPNVEARAQGYFLANYAGTADFPQGGQFDWIPQLLSRPDVEGTLRESFRALSLAVFSNAVKSPAVMRKARIAYVSALEETNRALSSHETAIKDSTVVSVVLLGMYEGAIYTDKSSIARWSKHVSGAYTLFMLRGKSQFETELGRQIFLQSYGVALFFTLELGTSIPSGGFLELGKKFMISMLNTMHAVVKLNQDKSHDPVEIINKARRLNQELDEIKALLPVAWHPKRVRLTARSNHYCGNLYTLCLHPVITQMWNYTRFLGIQIHEIIRMNLGRVYEEHPPLRFDAASLKLCIQHEEDMLRANVAAIIAAVPQTTGMVQSPTSFAVDLTSEEDEAVIRDPGTFINSVVSPRLMQLIQPLYAVAFDSDLRRRAKKGLEGSDIRLKYCAVSEDEYSPGGSPKKFFHLEDDITVAMGGKLRRPECTCGANEKGLACKHIYWVGDQIISTSPDDMVKTPLHLSPDGSKIEDVKPAEILDSKGLANIANDLKWVYRDDDLPEDDDDLRETVIDMFSCFEPQDALPGEFRYPESPLTSERSKKYQELTDLFTQYASRDPSLYLQMRKIIDTDFESRVFFEKIDKRIALTFDALDEYIAKGPKTLSEGPPRFDVSSCAEKLTSLVRAIDDFYHRQADVEDVAARSAAALVTILDRVTDRNVNAYEGIQWSGMEALSDPVQSNLYVALIGAQPDEDHQFVLDTLGSLPQEDVYRNHWTVLQDIEHKLTEAHAPAYYMTSFRNIVYESRKRPGSAVREREPKRAMQ
;
A
#
# COMPACT_ATOMS: atom_id res chain seq x y z
N MET A 1 -1.12 -32.54 14.45
CA MET A 1 0.06 -31.65 14.51
C MET A 1 1.31 -32.49 14.68
N PRO A 2 2.44 -32.17 14.02
CA PRO A 2 3.78 -32.58 14.45
C PRO A 2 4.46 -31.45 15.25
N ASN A 3 5.18 -31.77 16.32
CA ASN A 3 5.93 -30.78 17.10
C ASN A 3 7.15 -30.26 16.32
N VAL A 4 7.10 -28.99 15.89
CA VAL A 4 8.27 -28.22 15.42
C VAL A 4 8.96 -27.52 16.59
N GLY A 5 9.68 -28.30 17.39
CA GLY A 5 10.50 -27.77 18.50
C GLY A 5 11.66 -26.90 18.00
N ARG A 6 12.07 -25.90 18.80
CA ARG A 6 13.22 -25.03 18.50
C ARG A 6 14.49 -25.86 18.21
N PRO A 7 15.29 -25.51 17.18
CA PRO A 7 16.54 -26.22 16.88
C PRO A 7 17.51 -26.26 18.06
N SER A 8 18.13 -27.41 18.33
CA SER A 8 19.09 -27.54 19.43
C SER A 8 20.35 -26.69 19.20
N PRO A 9 20.72 -25.82 20.15
CA PRO A 9 21.88 -24.92 20.04
C PRO A 9 23.23 -25.59 20.38
N GLY A 10 23.22 -26.86 20.79
CA GLY A 10 24.44 -27.59 21.15
C GLY A 10 25.48 -27.67 20.01
N CYS A 11 26.73 -27.99 20.34
CA CYS A 11 27.79 -28.11 19.34
C CYS A 11 27.49 -29.25 18.34
N LYS A 12 28.13 -29.20 17.16
CA LYS A 12 28.00 -30.25 16.13
C LYS A 12 28.24 -31.65 16.72
N THR A 13 29.40 -31.87 17.32
CA THR A 13 29.82 -33.16 17.89
C THR A 13 28.84 -33.72 18.94
N CYS A 14 28.20 -32.89 19.77
CA CYS A 14 27.19 -33.37 20.73
C CYS A 14 25.83 -33.68 20.11
N ARG A 15 25.39 -32.94 19.09
CA ARG A 15 24.12 -33.22 18.40
C ARG A 15 24.20 -34.46 17.53
N ASP A 16 25.32 -34.68 16.86
CA ASP A 16 25.59 -35.90 16.09
C ASP A 16 25.59 -37.13 17.03
N ARG A 17 26.10 -36.98 18.26
CA ARG A 17 26.02 -37.96 19.35
C ARG A 17 24.66 -37.99 20.09
N ARG A 18 23.72 -37.10 19.75
CA ARG A 18 22.40 -36.91 20.41
C ARG A 18 22.45 -36.74 21.94
N ILE A 19 23.48 -36.10 22.47
CA ILE A 19 23.64 -35.81 23.92
C ILE A 19 23.43 -34.33 24.26
N ARG A 20 23.00 -34.05 25.50
CA ARG A 20 22.83 -32.67 26.00
C ARG A 20 24.19 -31.96 26.06
N CYS A 21 24.27 -30.79 25.44
CA CYS A 21 25.48 -29.98 25.38
C CYS A 21 25.43 -28.84 26.41
N ASP A 22 26.57 -28.56 27.06
CA ASP A 22 26.77 -27.51 28.06
C ASP A 22 27.14 -26.14 27.47
N GLN A 23 27.30 -26.04 26.14
CA GLN A 23 27.43 -24.79 25.37
C GLN A 23 28.64 -23.88 25.68
N LYS A 24 29.55 -24.29 26.56
CA LYS A 24 30.81 -23.56 26.85
C LYS A 24 31.66 -23.33 25.60
N ARG A 25 32.20 -22.12 25.46
CA ARG A 25 33.19 -21.75 24.43
C ARG A 25 34.61 -21.79 25.02
N PRO A 26 35.65 -22.10 24.24
CA PRO A 26 35.62 -22.48 22.83
C PRO A 26 35.12 -23.92 22.58
N SER A 27 35.21 -24.81 23.57
CA SER A 27 34.80 -26.23 23.46
C SER A 27 33.89 -26.67 24.62
N CYS A 28 32.92 -27.54 24.31
CA CYS A 28 31.99 -28.05 25.32
C CYS A 28 32.60 -29.17 26.16
N SER A 29 32.26 -29.23 27.46
CA SER A 29 32.82 -30.17 28.43
C SER A 29 32.61 -31.62 28.01
N GLN A 30 31.50 -31.94 27.32
CA GLN A 30 31.15 -33.31 26.94
C GLN A 30 31.86 -33.80 25.66
N CYS A 31 32.57 -32.92 24.96
CA CYS A 31 33.52 -33.25 23.90
C CYS A 31 34.93 -33.44 24.49
N VAL A 32 35.37 -32.50 25.34
CA VAL A 32 36.66 -32.56 26.06
C VAL A 32 36.77 -33.85 26.88
N ARG A 33 35.79 -34.16 27.74
CA ARG A 33 35.75 -35.40 28.55
C ARG A 33 35.65 -36.69 27.73
N ALA A 34 35.30 -36.59 26.44
CA ALA A 34 35.17 -37.74 25.53
C ALA A 34 36.37 -37.88 24.59
N GLY A 35 37.43 -37.06 24.74
CA GLY A 35 38.58 -37.06 23.85
C GLY A 35 38.25 -36.71 22.40
N LYS A 36 37.19 -35.91 22.17
CA LYS A 36 36.73 -35.56 20.82
C LYS A 36 36.77 -34.06 20.58
N GLU A 37 37.17 -33.69 19.37
CA GLU A 37 37.16 -32.30 18.90
C GLU A 37 35.73 -31.73 18.88
N CYS A 38 35.59 -30.48 19.33
CA CYS A 38 34.33 -29.77 19.39
C CYS A 38 34.19 -28.84 18.17
N HIS A 39 33.65 -29.35 17.07
CA HIS A 39 33.51 -28.62 15.80
C HIS A 39 32.41 -27.51 15.82
N GLY A 40 32.50 -26.61 16.80
CA GLY A 40 31.69 -25.40 16.90
C GLY A 40 30.22 -25.57 17.24
N TYR A 41 29.60 -24.42 17.52
CA TYR A 41 28.15 -24.25 17.68
C TYR A 41 27.52 -23.87 16.34
N ARG A 42 26.24 -24.20 16.14
CA ARG A 42 25.52 -23.73 14.95
C ARG A 42 25.01 -22.32 15.21
N ASP A 43 25.25 -21.42 14.26
CA ASP A 43 24.53 -20.15 14.18
C ASP A 43 23.01 -20.38 14.01
N LEU A 44 22.22 -19.76 14.89
CA LEU A 44 20.76 -19.86 14.85
C LEU A 44 20.12 -18.86 13.89
N VAL A 45 20.80 -17.78 13.53
CA VAL A 45 20.27 -16.72 12.65
C VAL A 45 20.06 -17.25 11.23
N SER A 46 21.05 -17.97 10.68
CA SER A 46 20.96 -18.67 9.39
C SER A 46 19.93 -19.81 9.32
N LEU A 47 19.24 -20.13 10.44
CA LEU A 47 18.11 -21.07 10.44
C LEU A 47 16.73 -20.41 10.42
N MET A 48 16.62 -19.09 10.66
CA MET A 48 15.31 -18.42 10.68
C MET A 48 14.72 -18.21 9.28
N PHE A 49 15.55 -18.22 8.23
CA PHE A 49 15.11 -18.14 6.84
C PHE A 49 15.29 -19.48 6.12
N LYS A 50 14.17 -20.16 5.86
CA LYS A 50 14.11 -21.30 4.94
C LYS A 50 13.14 -21.01 3.80
N ASN A 51 13.63 -21.06 2.57
CA ASN A 51 12.77 -21.08 1.39
C ASN A 51 12.17 -22.49 1.24
N GLU A 52 11.04 -22.74 1.91
CA GLU A 52 10.35 -24.05 1.85
C GLU A 52 9.53 -24.26 0.56
N SER A 53 9.54 -23.32 -0.39
CA SER A 53 8.73 -23.39 -1.63
C SER A 53 8.88 -24.71 -2.38
N HIS A 54 10.08 -25.27 -2.46
CA HIS A 54 10.33 -26.55 -3.12
C HIS A 54 9.79 -27.76 -2.32
N VAL A 55 9.70 -27.66 -0.99
CA VAL A 55 9.11 -28.70 -0.12
C VAL A 55 7.59 -28.62 -0.18
N VAL A 56 7.02 -27.41 -0.17
CA VAL A 56 5.59 -27.16 -0.32
C VAL A 56 5.10 -27.62 -1.70
N ALA A 57 5.82 -27.27 -2.77
CA ALA A 57 5.52 -27.73 -4.14
C ALA A 57 5.49 -29.26 -4.22
N LYS A 58 6.56 -29.94 -3.79
CA LYS A 58 6.67 -31.40 -3.88
C LYS A 58 5.67 -32.16 -2.98
N LYS A 59 5.17 -31.50 -1.93
CA LYS A 59 4.09 -32.00 -1.07
C LYS A 59 2.70 -31.74 -1.66
N ALA A 60 2.52 -30.65 -2.42
CA ALA A 60 1.32 -30.41 -3.21
C ALA A 60 1.22 -31.39 -4.38
N GLU A 61 2.31 -31.61 -5.14
CA GLU A 61 2.40 -32.60 -6.22
C GLU A 61 1.95 -33.99 -5.74
N ARG A 62 2.55 -34.53 -4.68
CA ARG A 62 2.14 -35.82 -4.11
C ARG A 62 0.66 -35.86 -3.69
N ARG A 63 0.13 -34.77 -3.13
CA ARG A 63 -1.30 -34.69 -2.77
C ARG A 63 -2.20 -34.71 -4.01
N TYR A 64 -1.76 -34.12 -5.13
CA TYR A 64 -2.47 -34.21 -6.40
C TYR A 64 -2.33 -35.61 -7.04
N GLU A 65 -1.18 -36.28 -6.92
CA GLU A 65 -1.00 -37.68 -7.36
C GLU A 65 -1.87 -38.66 -6.56
N GLU A 66 -1.97 -38.50 -5.24
CA GLU A 66 -2.83 -39.30 -4.36
C GLU A 66 -4.32 -39.07 -4.68
N LEU A 67 -4.72 -37.82 -4.91
CA LEU A 67 -6.08 -37.49 -5.35
C LEU A 67 -6.39 -38.06 -6.74
N ALA A 68 -5.45 -38.02 -7.69
CA ALA A 68 -5.62 -38.65 -9.01
C ALA A 68 -5.82 -40.18 -8.88
N LYS A 69 -5.03 -40.86 -8.04
CA LYS A 69 -5.15 -42.31 -7.79
C LYS A 69 -6.46 -42.73 -7.11
N SER A 70 -7.21 -41.78 -6.53
CA SER A 70 -8.51 -42.04 -5.90
C SER A 70 -9.73 -42.02 -6.86
N LYS A 71 -9.53 -41.78 -8.16
CA LYS A 71 -10.63 -41.70 -9.15
C LYS A 71 -10.29 -42.36 -10.49
N GLU A 72 -10.40 -43.68 -10.56
CA GLU A 72 -10.64 -44.42 -11.80
C GLU A 72 -11.82 -45.42 -11.64
N PRO A 73 -12.48 -45.85 -12.74
CA PRO A 73 -13.87 -46.31 -12.67
C PRO A 73 -14.05 -47.83 -12.51
N ALA A 74 -14.96 -48.22 -11.62
CA ALA A 74 -15.40 -49.62 -11.50
C ALA A 74 -16.42 -49.97 -12.60
N THR A 75 -16.08 -50.93 -13.46
CA THR A 75 -16.97 -51.54 -14.48
C THR A 75 -17.51 -52.91 -14.02
N PRO A 76 -18.58 -53.46 -14.64
CA PRO A 76 -19.51 -54.36 -13.92
C PRO A 76 -19.39 -55.86 -14.23
N SER A 77 -19.77 -56.73 -13.28
CA SER A 77 -20.28 -58.08 -13.60
C SER A 77 -21.19 -58.73 -12.53
N ARG A 78 -22.48 -58.80 -12.85
CA ARG A 78 -23.44 -59.92 -12.67
C ARG A 78 -23.25 -60.96 -11.54
N ARG A 79 -24.19 -61.03 -10.58
CA ARG A 79 -25.32 -62.01 -10.48
C ARG A 79 -25.98 -61.95 -9.08
N GLY A 80 -27.31 -61.98 -9.01
CA GLY A 80 -28.06 -62.12 -7.74
C GLY A 80 -29.46 -61.49 -7.75
N GLU A 81 -30.50 -62.33 -7.72
CA GLU A 81 -31.93 -62.00 -7.59
C GLU A 81 -32.52 -62.86 -6.44
N PRO A 82 -33.79 -62.66 -5.96
CA PRO A 82 -34.59 -61.43 -5.95
C PRO A 82 -35.40 -61.21 -4.64
N ALA A 83 -35.69 -59.95 -4.27
CA ALA A 83 -36.83 -59.54 -3.43
C ALA A 83 -36.97 -58.00 -3.37
N LYS A 84 -38.11 -57.32 -3.30
CA LYS A 84 -39.53 -57.51 -3.66
C LYS A 84 -40.26 -56.28 -3.07
N ILE A 85 -40.96 -55.48 -3.89
CA ILE A 85 -42.14 -54.66 -3.48
C ILE A 85 -41.82 -53.45 -2.54
N ARG A 86 -42.37 -52.22 -2.60
CA ARG A 86 -43.49 -51.51 -3.29
C ARG A 86 -42.98 -50.05 -3.57
N SER A 87 -43.64 -49.13 -4.27
CA SER A 87 -44.97 -49.07 -4.90
C SER A 87 -44.91 -48.21 -6.19
N MET A 88 -45.91 -48.37 -7.07
CA MET A 88 -46.02 -47.61 -8.33
C MET A 88 -47.06 -46.49 -8.22
N GLN A 89 -46.81 -45.39 -8.95
CA GLN A 89 -47.76 -44.73 -9.87
C GLN A 89 -47.00 -43.62 -10.60
N ARG A 90 -47.11 -43.36 -11.91
CA ARG A 90 -47.59 -44.05 -13.13
C ARG A 90 -47.70 -42.91 -14.17
N MET A 91 -46.66 -42.71 -14.97
CA MET A 91 -46.74 -41.87 -16.17
C MET A 91 -47.53 -42.62 -17.25
N TYR A 92 -48.28 -41.92 -18.11
CA TYR A 92 -48.86 -42.52 -19.33
C TYR A 92 -47.95 -42.26 -20.55
N PRO A 93 -47.80 -43.22 -21.48
CA PRO A 93 -46.82 -43.12 -22.56
C PRO A 93 -47.41 -42.63 -23.89
N VAL A 94 -46.57 -41.97 -24.69
CA VAL A 94 -46.77 -41.80 -26.14
C VAL A 94 -45.55 -42.37 -26.87
N ARG A 95 -45.77 -43.02 -28.03
CA ARG A 95 -44.74 -43.81 -28.74
C ARG A 95 -43.95 -42.93 -29.73
N ILE A 96 -42.64 -43.16 -29.78
CA ILE A 96 -41.75 -42.60 -30.82
C ILE A 96 -41.70 -43.59 -32.02
N PRO A 97 -41.84 -43.14 -33.29
CA PRO A 97 -41.65 -44.00 -34.46
C PRO A 97 -40.17 -44.39 -34.66
N PRO A 98 -39.87 -45.60 -35.16
CA PRO A 98 -38.49 -46.04 -35.36
C PRO A 98 -37.84 -45.48 -36.64
N LYS A 99 -36.51 -45.37 -36.63
CA LYS A 99 -35.61 -44.98 -37.73
C LYS A 99 -35.66 -43.51 -38.18
N ALA A 100 -35.03 -42.65 -37.38
CA ALA A 100 -33.94 -41.85 -37.92
C ALA A 100 -32.61 -42.45 -37.39
N GLU A 101 -31.56 -42.47 -38.19
CA GLU A 101 -30.23 -42.85 -37.68
C GLU A 101 -29.71 -41.71 -36.80
N VAL A 102 -29.42 -42.00 -35.53
CA VAL A 102 -28.83 -41.01 -34.63
C VAL A 102 -27.36 -40.87 -35.00
N VAL A 103 -27.08 -40.01 -35.98
CA VAL A 103 -25.75 -39.48 -36.24
C VAL A 103 -25.33 -38.71 -34.99
N VAL A 104 -24.54 -39.36 -34.14
CA VAL A 104 -23.92 -38.72 -32.97
C VAL A 104 -22.85 -37.76 -33.48
N GLN A 105 -23.30 -36.56 -33.87
CA GLN A 105 -22.42 -35.43 -34.17
C GLN A 105 -21.50 -35.22 -32.97
N PRO A 106 -20.17 -35.37 -33.12
CA PRO A 106 -19.25 -35.22 -32.00
C PRO A 106 -19.36 -33.78 -31.48
N THR A 107 -19.69 -33.63 -30.20
CA THR A 107 -19.87 -32.31 -29.59
C THR A 107 -18.60 -31.48 -29.80
N PRO A 108 -18.68 -30.30 -30.48
CA PRO A 108 -17.48 -29.57 -30.83
C PRO A 108 -16.63 -29.25 -29.60
N ASN A 109 -15.32 -29.41 -29.73
CA ASN A 109 -14.40 -29.18 -28.62
C ASN A 109 -14.48 -27.70 -28.15
N VAL A 110 -13.96 -27.41 -26.95
CA VAL A 110 -14.04 -26.07 -26.34
C VAL A 110 -13.51 -24.95 -27.25
N GLU A 111 -12.54 -25.24 -28.12
CA GLU A 111 -11.91 -24.27 -29.01
C GLU A 111 -12.78 -24.03 -30.25
N ALA A 112 -13.30 -25.09 -30.87
CA ALA A 112 -14.31 -24.99 -31.94
C ALA A 112 -15.59 -24.28 -31.48
N ARG A 113 -16.04 -24.52 -30.24
CA ARG A 113 -17.17 -23.79 -29.62
C ARG A 113 -16.86 -22.31 -29.44
N ALA A 114 -15.67 -21.98 -28.94
CA ALA A 114 -15.24 -20.60 -28.76
C ALA A 114 -15.11 -19.84 -30.09
N GLN A 115 -14.55 -20.48 -31.12
CA GLN A 115 -14.42 -19.93 -32.47
C GLN A 115 -15.79 -19.70 -33.12
N GLY A 116 -16.69 -20.70 -33.08
CA GLY A 116 -18.07 -20.54 -33.56
C GLY A 116 -18.85 -19.46 -32.82
N TYR A 117 -18.67 -19.35 -31.50
CA TYR A 117 -19.20 -18.27 -30.68
C TYR A 117 -18.67 -16.91 -31.14
N PHE A 118 -17.37 -16.77 -31.41
CA PHE A 118 -16.82 -15.51 -31.93
C PHE A 118 -17.43 -15.14 -33.30
N LEU A 119 -17.47 -16.09 -34.25
CA LEU A 119 -18.00 -15.81 -35.59
C LEU A 119 -19.46 -15.34 -35.54
N ALA A 120 -20.33 -16.04 -34.81
CA ALA A 120 -21.74 -15.68 -34.65
C ALA A 120 -21.97 -14.29 -34.00
N ASN A 121 -21.02 -13.78 -33.22
CA ASN A 121 -21.11 -12.47 -32.56
C ASN A 121 -20.49 -11.32 -33.35
N TYR A 122 -19.36 -11.57 -34.00
CA TYR A 122 -18.45 -10.53 -34.49
C TYR A 122 -18.26 -10.58 -36.02
N ALA A 123 -18.34 -11.74 -36.65
CA ALA A 123 -18.30 -11.88 -38.12
C ALA A 123 -19.68 -11.75 -38.78
N GLY A 124 -20.77 -12.02 -38.04
CA GLY A 124 -22.15 -11.89 -38.50
C GLY A 124 -22.86 -13.22 -38.76
N THR A 125 -24.12 -13.16 -39.16
CA THR A 125 -24.94 -14.34 -39.51
C THR A 125 -25.47 -14.23 -40.95
N ALA A 126 -25.90 -15.36 -41.52
CA ALA A 126 -26.44 -15.41 -42.88
C ALA A 126 -27.68 -14.53 -43.09
N ASP A 127 -28.40 -14.19 -42.00
CA ASP A 127 -29.62 -13.39 -42.00
C ASP A 127 -29.38 -11.88 -42.19
N PHE A 128 -28.11 -11.43 -42.19
CA PHE A 128 -27.75 -10.02 -42.34
C PHE A 128 -26.79 -9.80 -43.54
N PRO A 129 -27.32 -9.56 -44.77
CA PRO A 129 -26.53 -9.46 -46.00
C PRO A 129 -25.50 -8.32 -46.10
N GLN A 130 -25.33 -7.52 -45.04
CA GLN A 130 -24.38 -6.40 -44.96
C GLN A 130 -23.19 -6.67 -44.03
N GLY A 131 -23.06 -7.90 -43.50
CA GLY A 131 -21.89 -8.35 -42.74
C GLY A 131 -21.85 -7.96 -41.27
N GLY A 132 -20.94 -8.59 -40.52
CA GLY A 132 -20.52 -8.18 -39.18
C GLY A 132 -19.22 -7.36 -39.21
N GLN A 133 -18.73 -6.98 -38.03
CA GLN A 133 -17.51 -6.17 -37.86
C GLN A 133 -16.20 -6.89 -38.28
N PHE A 134 -16.27 -8.20 -38.54
CA PHE A 134 -15.14 -9.06 -38.92
C PHE A 134 -15.58 -10.16 -39.91
N ASP A 135 -16.48 -9.83 -40.83
CA ASP A 135 -17.08 -10.73 -41.83
C ASP A 135 -16.04 -11.40 -42.77
N TRP A 136 -14.88 -10.77 -42.96
CA TRP A 136 -13.74 -11.31 -43.69
C TRP A 136 -12.85 -12.28 -42.90
N ILE A 137 -12.95 -12.38 -41.57
CA ILE A 137 -12.12 -13.33 -40.78
C ILE A 137 -12.31 -14.79 -41.23
N PRO A 138 -13.54 -15.30 -41.46
CA PRO A 138 -13.75 -16.61 -42.08
C PRO A 138 -12.99 -16.83 -43.39
N GLN A 139 -12.88 -15.79 -44.23
CA GLN A 139 -12.20 -15.88 -45.53
C GLN A 139 -10.68 -16.05 -45.36
N LEU A 140 -10.08 -15.32 -44.41
CA LEU A 140 -8.66 -15.51 -44.06
C LEU A 140 -8.40 -16.87 -43.42
N LEU A 141 -9.22 -17.29 -42.45
CA LEU A 141 -9.05 -18.56 -41.73
C LEU A 141 -9.27 -19.80 -42.62
N SER A 142 -9.98 -19.65 -43.74
CA SER A 142 -10.21 -20.73 -44.71
C SER A 142 -9.08 -20.87 -45.74
N ARG A 143 -8.05 -20.02 -45.71
CA ARG A 143 -6.89 -20.12 -46.61
C ARG A 143 -6.00 -21.32 -46.24
N PRO A 144 -5.54 -22.13 -47.21
CA PRO A 144 -4.70 -23.30 -46.94
C PRO A 144 -3.32 -22.92 -46.38
N ASP A 145 -2.85 -21.71 -46.67
CA ASP A 145 -1.58 -21.11 -46.26
C ASP A 145 -1.69 -20.23 -45.00
N VAL A 146 -2.84 -20.19 -44.32
CA VAL A 146 -3.09 -19.26 -43.20
C VAL A 146 -2.05 -19.39 -42.08
N GLU A 147 -1.40 -18.26 -41.77
CA GLU A 147 -0.24 -18.22 -40.87
C GLU A 147 -0.60 -18.53 -39.41
N GLY A 148 0.39 -19.09 -38.68
CA GLY A 148 0.26 -19.40 -37.25
C GLY A 148 -0.14 -18.20 -36.40
N THR A 149 0.38 -17.02 -36.74
CA THR A 149 0.06 -15.73 -36.10
C THR A 149 -1.44 -15.47 -36.04
N LEU A 150 -2.13 -15.53 -37.17
CA LEU A 150 -3.58 -15.28 -37.23
C LEU A 150 -4.37 -16.39 -36.53
N ARG A 151 -3.94 -17.64 -36.70
CA ARG A 151 -4.59 -18.80 -36.08
C ARG A 151 -4.58 -18.70 -34.56
N GLU A 152 -3.44 -18.38 -33.96
CA GLU A 152 -3.31 -18.27 -32.50
C GLU A 152 -3.91 -16.96 -31.95
N SER A 153 -3.78 -15.81 -32.63
CA SER A 153 -4.47 -14.58 -32.20
C SER A 153 -5.99 -14.73 -32.19
N PHE A 154 -6.56 -15.37 -33.24
CA PHE A 154 -7.99 -15.66 -33.30
C PHE A 154 -8.42 -16.66 -32.22
N ARG A 155 -7.63 -17.72 -31.99
CA ARG A 155 -7.85 -18.72 -30.94
C ARG A 155 -7.79 -18.10 -29.53
N ALA A 156 -6.85 -17.19 -29.28
CA ALA A 156 -6.73 -16.45 -28.02
C ALA A 156 -7.96 -15.59 -27.74
N LEU A 157 -8.34 -14.71 -28.68
CA LEU A 157 -9.48 -13.82 -28.53
C LEU A 157 -10.80 -14.58 -28.39
N SER A 158 -11.04 -15.57 -29.25
CA SER A 158 -12.26 -16.37 -29.20
C SER A 158 -12.39 -17.13 -27.89
N LEU A 159 -11.31 -17.74 -27.37
CA LEU A 159 -11.30 -18.38 -26.06
C LEU A 159 -11.50 -17.40 -24.91
N ALA A 160 -10.93 -16.19 -24.96
CA ALA A 160 -11.12 -15.18 -23.90
C ALA A 160 -12.57 -14.70 -23.82
N VAL A 161 -13.15 -14.32 -24.96
CA VAL A 161 -14.53 -13.83 -25.03
C VAL A 161 -15.53 -14.93 -24.67
N PHE A 162 -15.33 -16.15 -25.17
CA PHE A 162 -16.14 -17.30 -24.78
C PHE A 162 -15.99 -17.62 -23.29
N SER A 163 -14.77 -17.56 -22.74
CA SER A 163 -14.50 -17.78 -21.31
C SER A 163 -15.23 -16.80 -20.40
N ASN A 164 -15.38 -15.54 -20.81
CA ASN A 164 -16.14 -14.53 -20.07
C ASN A 164 -17.63 -14.87 -20.08
N ALA A 165 -18.17 -15.24 -21.24
CA ALA A 165 -19.57 -15.62 -21.40
C ALA A 165 -19.95 -16.84 -20.55
N VAL A 166 -19.13 -17.91 -20.59
CA VAL A 166 -19.35 -19.13 -19.78
C VAL A 166 -18.74 -19.05 -18.37
N LYS A 167 -18.22 -17.89 -17.96
CA LYS A 167 -17.60 -17.60 -16.64
C LYS A 167 -16.62 -18.68 -16.16
N SER A 168 -15.76 -19.21 -17.06
CA SER A 168 -14.94 -20.40 -16.78
C SER A 168 -13.43 -20.13 -16.74
N PRO A 169 -12.80 -20.06 -15.55
CA PRO A 169 -11.35 -19.85 -15.43
C PRO A 169 -10.48 -20.91 -16.14
N ALA A 170 -11.02 -22.11 -16.39
CA ALA A 170 -10.33 -23.14 -17.15
C ALA A 170 -10.21 -22.80 -18.65
N VAL A 171 -11.21 -22.11 -19.22
CA VAL A 171 -11.15 -21.61 -20.61
C VAL A 171 -10.22 -20.38 -20.67
N MET A 172 -10.27 -19.48 -19.69
CA MET A 172 -9.37 -18.33 -19.60
C MET A 172 -7.89 -18.74 -19.53
N ARG A 173 -7.55 -19.86 -18.86
CA ARG A 173 -6.19 -20.41 -18.89
C ARG A 173 -5.75 -20.83 -20.30
N LYS A 174 -6.64 -21.45 -21.09
CA LYS A 174 -6.34 -21.76 -22.51
C LYS A 174 -6.17 -20.48 -23.34
N ALA A 175 -7.04 -19.48 -23.13
CA ALA A 175 -6.96 -18.19 -23.81
C ALA A 175 -5.61 -17.50 -23.57
N ARG A 176 -5.12 -17.50 -22.33
CA ARG A 176 -3.79 -16.97 -21.95
C ARG A 176 -2.62 -17.71 -22.62
N ILE A 177 -2.71 -19.04 -22.76
CA ILE A 177 -1.67 -19.84 -23.43
C ILE A 177 -1.63 -19.51 -24.93
N ALA A 178 -2.79 -19.49 -25.60
CA ALA A 178 -2.88 -19.10 -27.01
C ALA A 178 -2.41 -17.66 -27.24
N TYR A 179 -2.72 -16.74 -26.33
CA TYR A 179 -2.26 -15.34 -26.38
C TYR A 179 -0.72 -15.21 -26.32
N VAL A 180 -0.04 -15.97 -25.45
CA VAL A 180 1.43 -15.98 -25.41
C VAL A 180 2.01 -16.54 -26.72
N SER A 181 1.47 -17.65 -27.21
CA SER A 181 1.86 -18.22 -28.51
C SER A 181 1.63 -17.23 -29.67
N ALA A 182 0.55 -16.47 -29.63
CA ALA A 182 0.22 -15.46 -30.62
C ALA A 182 1.18 -14.27 -30.59
N LEU A 183 1.64 -13.83 -29.41
CA LEU A 183 2.71 -12.83 -29.29
C LEU A 183 4.04 -13.32 -29.88
N GLU A 184 4.42 -14.58 -29.62
CA GLU A 184 5.64 -15.19 -30.15
C GLU A 184 5.61 -15.34 -31.69
N GLU A 185 4.48 -15.75 -32.25
CA GLU A 185 4.26 -15.77 -33.70
C GLU A 185 4.21 -14.36 -34.31
N THR A 186 3.69 -13.37 -33.56
CA THR A 186 3.59 -11.97 -34.04
C THR A 186 4.96 -11.33 -34.08
N ASN A 187 5.77 -11.48 -33.03
CA ASN A 187 7.15 -10.98 -33.00
C ASN A 187 8.01 -11.60 -34.11
N ARG A 188 7.82 -12.89 -34.43
CA ARG A 188 8.45 -13.54 -35.59
C ARG A 188 7.96 -12.96 -36.92
N ALA A 189 6.65 -12.77 -37.10
CA ALA A 189 6.09 -12.14 -38.30
C ALA A 189 6.55 -10.67 -38.49
N LEU A 190 6.79 -9.94 -37.40
CA LEU A 190 7.35 -8.58 -37.41
C LEU A 190 8.87 -8.52 -37.69
N SER A 191 9.58 -9.64 -37.62
CA SER A 191 11.05 -9.69 -37.78
C SER A 191 11.52 -9.60 -39.25
N SER A 192 10.61 -9.56 -40.22
CA SER A 192 10.90 -9.43 -41.65
C SER A 192 9.87 -8.51 -42.31
N HIS A 193 10.30 -7.70 -43.29
CA HIS A 193 9.40 -6.80 -44.01
C HIS A 193 8.29 -7.58 -44.77
N GLU A 194 8.66 -8.68 -45.44
CA GLU A 194 7.73 -9.52 -46.21
C GLU A 194 6.63 -10.11 -45.34
N THR A 195 6.96 -10.56 -44.12
CA THR A 195 5.96 -11.10 -43.18
C THR A 195 5.21 -10.01 -42.44
N ALA A 196 5.79 -8.83 -42.22
CA ALA A 196 5.14 -7.71 -41.56
C ALA A 196 3.98 -7.11 -42.39
N ILE A 197 4.12 -7.04 -43.72
CA ILE A 197 3.11 -6.43 -44.61
C ILE A 197 1.88 -7.33 -44.93
N LYS A 198 1.81 -8.52 -44.34
CA LYS A 198 0.71 -9.47 -44.57
C LYS A 198 -0.61 -9.07 -43.88
N ASP A 199 -1.73 -9.45 -44.50
CA ASP A 199 -3.08 -9.33 -43.91
C ASP A 199 -3.15 -9.98 -42.52
N SER A 200 -2.68 -11.22 -42.43
CA SER A 200 -2.66 -12.01 -41.20
C SER A 200 -1.88 -11.32 -40.08
N THR A 201 -0.74 -10.70 -40.36
CA THR A 201 0.08 -10.02 -39.34
C THR A 201 -0.63 -8.79 -38.77
N VAL A 202 -1.17 -7.90 -39.61
CA VAL A 202 -1.85 -6.70 -39.08
C VAL A 202 -3.17 -7.04 -38.38
N VAL A 203 -3.91 -8.02 -38.89
CA VAL A 203 -5.12 -8.56 -38.21
C VAL A 203 -4.74 -9.19 -36.86
N SER A 204 -3.63 -9.92 -36.78
CA SER A 204 -3.19 -10.56 -35.53
C SER A 204 -2.93 -9.55 -34.42
N VAL A 205 -2.31 -8.41 -34.74
CA VAL A 205 -2.08 -7.31 -33.79
C VAL A 205 -3.41 -6.69 -33.32
N VAL A 206 -4.36 -6.48 -34.22
CA VAL A 206 -5.71 -5.98 -33.86
C VAL A 206 -6.45 -6.95 -32.94
N LEU A 207 -6.38 -8.25 -33.22
CA LEU A 207 -7.00 -9.30 -32.38
C LEU A 207 -6.31 -9.46 -31.02
N LEU A 208 -5.00 -9.23 -30.93
CA LEU A 208 -4.24 -9.19 -29.67
C LEU A 208 -4.66 -7.99 -28.80
N GLY A 209 -4.80 -6.81 -29.39
CA GLY A 209 -5.39 -5.65 -28.71
C GLY A 209 -6.80 -5.96 -28.22
N MET A 210 -7.68 -6.49 -29.08
CA MET A 210 -9.03 -6.91 -28.68
C MET A 210 -9.04 -7.94 -27.55
N TYR A 211 -8.06 -8.84 -27.48
CA TYR A 211 -7.93 -9.81 -26.40
C TYR A 211 -7.64 -9.10 -25.07
N GLU A 212 -6.69 -8.16 -25.05
CA GLU A 212 -6.35 -7.39 -23.85
C GLU A 212 -7.53 -6.56 -23.33
N GLY A 213 -8.31 -5.96 -24.24
CA GLY A 213 -9.58 -5.31 -23.89
C GLY A 213 -10.65 -6.27 -23.39
N ALA A 214 -10.73 -7.49 -23.94
CA ALA A 214 -11.68 -8.50 -23.48
C ALA A 214 -11.38 -9.05 -22.08
N ILE A 215 -10.14 -8.95 -21.59
CA ILE A 215 -9.74 -9.45 -20.26
C ILE A 215 -9.57 -8.33 -19.20
N TYR A 216 -10.15 -7.15 -19.42
CA TYR A 216 -10.03 -5.96 -18.57
C TYR A 216 -9.97 -6.26 -17.05
N THR A 217 -8.81 -6.00 -16.43
CA THR A 217 -8.63 -6.03 -14.97
C THR A 217 -8.57 -4.64 -14.36
N ASP A 218 -7.89 -3.71 -15.03
CA ASP A 218 -7.53 -2.38 -14.52
C ASP A 218 -7.08 -1.44 -15.65
N LYS A 219 -6.82 -0.16 -15.31
CA LYS A 219 -6.45 0.91 -16.27
C LYS A 219 -5.17 0.64 -17.06
N SER A 220 -4.23 -0.16 -16.56
CA SER A 220 -3.03 -0.55 -17.31
C SER A 220 -3.33 -1.42 -18.52
N SER A 221 -4.49 -2.09 -18.54
CA SER A 221 -4.97 -2.87 -19.71
C SER A 221 -5.17 -1.96 -20.94
N ILE A 222 -5.73 -0.75 -20.74
CA ILE A 222 -5.94 0.23 -21.82
C ILE A 222 -4.57 0.72 -22.37
N ALA A 223 -3.57 0.85 -21.49
CA ALA A 223 -2.21 1.27 -21.85
C ALA A 223 -1.37 0.16 -22.54
N ARG A 224 -1.68 -1.12 -22.33
CA ARG A 224 -1.13 -2.22 -23.15
C ARG A 224 -1.82 -2.26 -24.50
N TRP A 225 -3.16 -2.22 -24.49
CA TRP A 225 -4.02 -2.21 -25.66
C TRP A 225 -3.59 -1.13 -26.67
N SER A 226 -3.26 0.07 -26.16
CA SER A 226 -2.80 1.22 -26.96
C SER A 226 -1.62 0.89 -27.88
N LYS A 227 -0.67 0.09 -27.38
CA LYS A 227 0.55 -0.27 -28.12
C LYS A 227 0.26 -1.17 -29.30
N HIS A 228 -0.72 -2.07 -29.19
CA HIS A 228 -1.17 -2.87 -30.33
C HIS A 228 -1.77 -1.99 -31.42
N VAL A 229 -2.53 -0.95 -31.09
CA VAL A 229 -3.08 -0.06 -32.12
C VAL A 229 -2.04 0.87 -32.74
N SER A 230 -1.05 1.37 -31.99
CA SER A 230 0.13 2.02 -32.60
C SER A 230 0.89 1.08 -33.52
N GLY A 231 1.02 -0.21 -33.15
CA GLY A 231 1.62 -1.25 -33.98
C GLY A 231 0.82 -1.53 -35.27
N ALA A 232 -0.49 -1.74 -35.15
CA ALA A 232 -1.38 -1.98 -36.28
C ALA A 232 -1.39 -0.77 -37.26
N TYR A 233 -1.41 0.46 -36.73
CA TYR A 233 -1.24 1.66 -37.54
C TYR A 233 0.09 1.65 -38.31
N THR A 234 1.20 1.36 -37.62
CA THR A 234 2.54 1.29 -38.23
C THR A 234 2.59 0.25 -39.35
N LEU A 235 1.92 -0.89 -39.17
CA LEU A 235 1.76 -1.90 -40.22
C LEU A 235 0.91 -1.40 -41.39
N PHE A 236 -0.22 -0.74 -41.16
CA PHE A 236 -1.02 -0.15 -42.24
C PHE A 236 -0.20 0.87 -43.07
N MET A 237 0.69 1.64 -42.46
CA MET A 237 1.60 2.52 -43.20
C MET A 237 2.69 1.75 -43.94
N LEU A 238 3.28 0.72 -43.34
CA LEU A 238 4.31 -0.14 -43.96
C LEU A 238 3.78 -0.89 -45.20
N ARG A 239 2.49 -1.25 -45.22
CA ARG A 239 1.81 -1.87 -46.38
C ARG A 239 1.62 -0.92 -47.57
N GLY A 240 1.72 0.39 -47.35
CA GLY A 240 1.61 1.41 -48.39
C GLY A 240 0.29 1.37 -49.17
N LYS A 241 0.31 1.75 -50.44
CA LYS A 241 -0.90 1.79 -51.28
C LYS A 241 -1.40 0.41 -51.73
N SER A 242 -0.54 -0.61 -51.73
CA SER A 242 -0.84 -1.95 -52.26
C SER A 242 -2.02 -2.64 -51.59
N GLN A 243 -2.22 -2.41 -50.29
CA GLN A 243 -3.36 -2.97 -49.53
C GLN A 243 -4.73 -2.53 -50.08
N PHE A 244 -4.80 -1.42 -50.82
CA PHE A 244 -6.04 -0.93 -51.40
C PHE A 244 -6.37 -1.53 -52.77
N GLU A 245 -5.49 -2.35 -53.36
CA GLU A 245 -5.70 -2.99 -54.66
C GLU A 245 -6.71 -4.14 -54.56
N THR A 246 -6.65 -4.92 -53.48
CA THR A 246 -7.59 -6.03 -53.20
C THR A 246 -8.80 -5.56 -52.38
N GLU A 247 -9.97 -6.16 -52.59
CA GLU A 247 -11.17 -5.83 -51.80
C GLU A 247 -11.02 -6.24 -50.33
N LEU A 248 -10.37 -7.38 -50.07
CA LEU A 248 -10.09 -7.84 -48.71
C LEU A 248 -9.18 -6.86 -47.95
N GLY A 249 -8.10 -6.37 -48.58
CA GLY A 249 -7.21 -5.38 -47.95
C GLY A 249 -7.91 -4.05 -47.67
N ARG A 250 -8.82 -3.60 -48.56
CA ARG A 250 -9.71 -2.45 -48.30
C ARG A 250 -10.62 -2.69 -47.09
N GLN A 251 -11.22 -3.86 -46.97
CA GLN A 251 -12.12 -4.22 -45.85
C GLN A 251 -11.37 -4.31 -44.51
N ILE A 252 -10.23 -5.02 -44.48
CA ILE A 252 -9.35 -5.14 -43.32
C ILE A 252 -8.91 -3.75 -42.85
N PHE A 253 -8.42 -2.89 -43.76
CA PHE A 253 -8.03 -1.53 -43.43
C PHE A 253 -9.19 -0.75 -42.80
N LEU A 254 -10.34 -0.65 -43.48
CA LEU A 254 -11.45 0.20 -43.03
C LEU A 254 -12.02 -0.21 -41.66
N GLN A 255 -12.23 -1.50 -41.44
CA GLN A 255 -12.82 -1.99 -40.18
C GLN A 255 -11.78 -1.98 -39.04
N SER A 256 -10.53 -2.33 -39.31
CA SER A 256 -9.46 -2.35 -38.29
C SER A 256 -8.94 -0.96 -37.92
N TYR A 257 -8.77 -0.08 -38.90
CA TYR A 257 -8.45 1.33 -38.68
C TYR A 257 -9.61 2.04 -37.97
N GLY A 258 -10.85 1.61 -38.21
CA GLY A 258 -12.03 2.07 -37.47
C GLY A 258 -12.00 1.72 -35.98
N VAL A 259 -11.59 0.50 -35.65
CA VAL A 259 -11.30 0.10 -34.26
C VAL A 259 -10.16 0.94 -33.69
N ALA A 260 -9.05 1.08 -34.43
CA ALA A 260 -7.91 1.87 -34.00
C ALA A 260 -8.26 3.33 -33.66
N LEU A 261 -9.04 4.00 -34.51
CA LEU A 261 -9.46 5.39 -34.31
C LEU A 261 -10.39 5.57 -33.11
N PHE A 262 -11.41 4.71 -32.96
CA PHE A 262 -12.36 4.78 -31.84
C PHE A 262 -11.66 4.69 -30.47
N PHE A 263 -10.77 3.71 -30.29
CA PHE A 263 -10.02 3.54 -29.05
C PHE A 263 -8.79 4.47 -28.94
N THR A 264 -8.39 5.18 -30.00
CA THR A 264 -7.41 6.28 -29.87
C THR A 264 -8.07 7.55 -29.34
N LEU A 265 -9.31 7.80 -29.75
CA LEU A 265 -10.21 8.81 -29.16
C LEU A 265 -10.51 8.54 -27.67
N GLU A 266 -10.48 7.28 -27.21
CA GLU A 266 -10.52 6.92 -25.77
C GLU A 266 -9.32 7.46 -24.98
N LEU A 267 -8.13 7.45 -25.59
CA LEU A 267 -6.85 7.60 -24.89
C LEU A 267 -6.18 8.97 -25.08
N GLY A 268 -6.65 9.77 -26.05
CA GLY A 268 -6.00 11.04 -26.40
C GLY A 268 -4.59 10.88 -26.98
N THR A 269 -4.24 9.70 -27.52
CA THR A 269 -2.93 9.42 -28.14
C THR A 269 -2.88 9.85 -29.61
N SER A 270 -1.71 10.17 -30.15
CA SER A 270 -1.57 10.78 -31.48
C SER A 270 -1.64 9.76 -32.63
N ILE A 271 -2.17 10.19 -33.78
CA ILE A 271 -2.30 9.39 -35.01
C ILE A 271 -1.64 10.14 -36.19
N PRO A 272 -0.75 9.51 -36.98
CA PRO A 272 -0.27 10.05 -38.25
C PRO A 272 -1.29 9.86 -39.41
N SER A 273 -1.15 10.58 -40.53
CA SER A 273 -2.28 10.87 -41.45
C SER A 273 -2.46 9.96 -42.69
N GLY A 274 -3.72 9.61 -43.03
CA GLY A 274 -4.15 8.94 -44.28
C GLY A 274 -5.62 8.43 -44.29
N GLY A 275 -6.22 8.12 -45.46
CA GLY A 275 -7.60 7.53 -45.61
C GLY A 275 -8.14 7.50 -47.07
N PHE A 276 -9.32 6.87 -47.37
CA PHE A 276 -10.20 7.10 -48.57
C PHE A 276 -11.55 6.30 -48.64
N LEU A 277 -12.45 6.67 -49.59
CA LEU A 277 -13.93 6.43 -49.82
C LEU A 277 -14.34 5.12 -50.58
N GLU A 278 -15.59 4.70 -50.86
CA GLU A 278 -17.02 4.98 -50.45
C GLU A 278 -17.88 3.67 -50.58
N LEU A 279 -19.17 3.48 -50.21
CA LEU A 279 -20.30 4.37 -49.85
C LEU A 279 -21.01 4.04 -48.52
N GLY A 280 -21.19 2.77 -48.11
CA GLY A 280 -21.36 2.46 -46.67
C GLY A 280 -20.11 2.90 -45.87
N LYS A 281 -18.98 2.87 -46.58
CA LYS A 281 -17.73 3.55 -46.22
C LYS A 281 -17.91 5.07 -46.08
N LYS A 282 -18.82 5.77 -46.78
CA LYS A 282 -19.06 7.22 -46.59
C LYS A 282 -19.51 7.53 -45.17
N PHE A 283 -20.49 6.81 -44.61
CA PHE A 283 -20.83 6.96 -43.19
C PHE A 283 -19.61 6.69 -42.31
N MET A 284 -18.91 5.56 -42.52
CA MET A 284 -17.71 5.25 -41.74
C MET A 284 -16.57 6.27 -41.92
N ILE A 285 -16.46 6.98 -43.04
CA ILE A 285 -15.32 7.86 -43.32
C ILE A 285 -15.61 9.30 -42.94
N SER A 286 -16.85 9.77 -43.08
CA SER A 286 -17.27 10.98 -42.37
C SER A 286 -17.10 10.75 -40.85
N MET A 287 -17.55 9.60 -40.33
CA MET A 287 -17.30 9.20 -38.93
C MET A 287 -15.80 9.19 -38.57
N LEU A 288 -14.94 8.56 -39.38
CA LEU A 288 -13.50 8.45 -39.08
C LEU A 288 -12.75 9.77 -39.26
N ASN A 289 -13.15 10.61 -40.22
CA ASN A 289 -12.62 11.96 -40.39
C ASN A 289 -12.99 12.84 -39.20
N THR A 290 -14.25 12.83 -38.77
CA THR A 290 -14.71 13.56 -37.57
C THR A 290 -14.05 12.99 -36.30
N MET A 291 -13.91 11.66 -36.16
CA MET A 291 -13.11 11.06 -35.07
C MET A 291 -11.67 11.59 -35.05
N HIS A 292 -10.97 11.53 -36.18
CA HIS A 292 -9.59 11.99 -36.31
C HIS A 292 -9.45 13.50 -36.05
N ALA A 293 -10.43 14.30 -36.48
CA ALA A 293 -10.47 15.73 -36.22
C ALA A 293 -10.75 16.04 -34.73
N VAL A 294 -11.63 15.29 -34.06
CA VAL A 294 -11.87 15.43 -32.61
C VAL A 294 -10.63 14.98 -31.81
N VAL A 295 -9.97 13.88 -32.18
CA VAL A 295 -8.67 13.48 -31.58
C VAL A 295 -7.65 14.62 -31.66
N LYS A 296 -7.46 15.17 -32.87
CA LYS A 296 -6.52 16.28 -33.10
C LYS A 296 -6.89 17.52 -32.29
N LEU A 297 -8.19 17.84 -32.18
CA LEU A 297 -8.66 19.00 -31.44
C LEU A 297 -8.55 18.84 -29.92
N ASN A 298 -8.73 17.63 -29.39
CA ASN A 298 -8.55 17.32 -27.97
C ASN A 298 -7.06 17.41 -27.55
N GLN A 299 -6.14 17.19 -28.50
CA GLN A 299 -4.70 17.35 -28.32
C GLN A 299 -4.22 18.81 -28.47
N ASP A 300 -5.04 19.68 -29.06
CA ASP A 300 -4.68 21.06 -29.39
C ASP A 300 -4.78 21.97 -28.16
N LYS A 301 -3.66 22.14 -27.48
CA LYS A 301 -3.52 23.03 -26.30
C LYS A 301 -2.89 24.39 -26.65
N SER A 302 -2.52 24.59 -27.91
CA SER A 302 -1.72 25.73 -28.38
C SER A 302 -2.53 26.84 -29.05
N HIS A 303 -3.70 26.52 -29.60
CA HIS A 303 -4.57 27.53 -30.21
C HIS A 303 -5.42 28.27 -29.17
N ASP A 304 -5.91 29.43 -29.60
CA ASP A 304 -6.91 30.24 -28.89
C ASP A 304 -8.15 29.38 -28.54
N PRO A 305 -8.65 29.44 -27.28
CA PRO A 305 -9.77 28.62 -26.87
C PRO A 305 -11.07 28.96 -27.61
N VAL A 306 -11.26 30.19 -28.11
CA VAL A 306 -12.45 30.55 -28.91
C VAL A 306 -12.40 29.88 -30.29
N GLU A 307 -11.23 29.82 -30.93
CA GLU A 307 -11.02 29.08 -32.17
C GLU A 307 -11.23 27.57 -31.97
N ILE A 308 -10.78 27.00 -30.83
CA ILE A 308 -11.02 25.60 -30.46
C ILE A 308 -12.51 25.32 -30.28
N ILE A 309 -13.26 26.18 -29.56
CA ILE A 309 -14.72 26.07 -29.43
C ILE A 309 -15.40 26.11 -30.80
N ASN A 310 -14.97 27.02 -31.69
CA ASN A 310 -15.53 27.15 -33.04
C ASN A 310 -15.19 25.95 -33.94
N LYS A 311 -14.00 25.33 -33.80
CA LYS A 311 -13.65 24.06 -34.44
C LYS A 311 -14.56 22.94 -33.93
N ALA A 312 -14.73 22.80 -32.61
CA ALA A 312 -15.55 21.76 -31.99
C ALA A 312 -17.03 21.88 -32.40
N ARG A 313 -17.59 23.10 -32.45
CA ARG A 313 -18.97 23.33 -32.89
C ARG A 313 -19.22 22.94 -34.35
N ARG A 314 -18.25 23.12 -35.25
CA ARG A 314 -18.34 22.60 -36.63
C ARG A 314 -18.32 21.07 -36.67
N LEU A 315 -17.45 20.43 -35.88
CA LEU A 315 -17.43 18.96 -35.77
C LEU A 315 -18.74 18.40 -35.20
N ASN A 316 -19.47 19.15 -34.36
CA ASN A 316 -20.81 18.75 -33.93
C ASN A 316 -21.85 18.82 -35.07
N GLN A 317 -21.73 19.81 -35.96
CA GLN A 317 -22.60 19.94 -37.14
C GLN A 317 -22.34 18.80 -38.15
N GLU A 318 -21.07 18.50 -38.44
CA GLU A 318 -20.68 17.31 -39.22
C GLU A 318 -21.24 16.01 -38.60
N LEU A 319 -21.22 15.91 -37.27
CA LEU A 319 -21.76 14.76 -36.54
C LEU A 319 -23.28 14.65 -36.64
N ASP A 320 -24.02 15.75 -36.82
CA ASP A 320 -25.45 15.74 -37.12
C ASP A 320 -25.75 15.41 -38.59
N GLU A 321 -24.93 15.89 -39.54
CA GLU A 321 -24.99 15.44 -40.93
C GLU A 321 -24.74 13.92 -41.06
N ILE A 322 -23.78 13.39 -40.30
CA ILE A 322 -23.48 11.94 -40.22
C ILE A 322 -24.67 11.13 -39.71
N LYS A 323 -25.45 11.66 -38.76
CA LYS A 323 -26.71 11.03 -38.29
C LYS A 323 -27.78 11.07 -39.39
N ALA A 324 -27.89 12.20 -40.11
CA ALA A 324 -28.86 12.38 -41.20
C ALA A 324 -28.57 11.50 -42.45
N LEU A 325 -27.35 10.99 -42.62
CA LEU A 325 -27.01 9.99 -43.64
C LEU A 325 -27.56 8.57 -43.34
N LEU A 326 -28.07 8.30 -42.14
CA LEU A 326 -28.59 6.99 -41.75
C LEU A 326 -30.03 6.78 -42.27
N PRO A 327 -30.39 5.57 -42.76
CA PRO A 327 -31.77 5.27 -43.15
C PRO A 327 -32.78 5.49 -42.01
N VAL A 328 -34.01 5.90 -42.33
CA VAL A 328 -35.09 6.06 -41.33
C VAL A 328 -35.33 4.74 -40.56
N ALA A 329 -35.27 3.59 -41.24
CA ALA A 329 -35.39 2.27 -40.62
C ALA A 329 -34.24 1.91 -39.64
N TRP A 330 -33.15 2.69 -39.62
CA TRP A 330 -32.02 2.52 -38.70
C TRP A 330 -32.06 3.50 -37.52
N HIS A 331 -33.07 4.37 -37.44
CA HIS A 331 -33.24 5.27 -36.30
C HIS A 331 -33.75 4.52 -35.06
N PRO A 332 -33.31 4.83 -33.82
CA PRO A 332 -33.68 4.05 -32.65
C PRO A 332 -35.12 4.33 -32.20
N LYS A 333 -36.00 3.32 -32.22
CA LYS A 333 -37.35 3.44 -31.68
C LYS A 333 -37.27 3.54 -30.15
N ARG A 334 -37.77 4.64 -29.59
CA ARG A 334 -37.80 4.90 -28.15
C ARG A 334 -39.02 4.22 -27.52
N VAL A 335 -38.81 3.47 -26.44
CA VAL A 335 -39.85 2.77 -25.68
C VAL A 335 -39.77 3.21 -24.21
N ARG A 336 -40.93 3.53 -23.61
CA ARG A 336 -41.01 3.98 -22.21
C ARG A 336 -41.39 2.82 -21.30
N LEU A 337 -40.79 2.78 -20.12
CA LEU A 337 -41.07 1.74 -19.12
C LEU A 337 -42.27 2.12 -18.27
N THR A 338 -43.20 1.17 -18.12
CA THR A 338 -44.37 1.25 -17.23
C THR A 338 -43.98 1.08 -15.77
N ALA A 339 -43.02 0.19 -15.48
CA ALA A 339 -42.46 -0.08 -14.16
C ALA A 339 -40.94 0.11 -14.11
N ARG A 340 -40.38 0.42 -12.93
CA ARG A 340 -38.93 0.47 -12.71
C ARG A 340 -38.34 -0.94 -12.71
N SER A 341 -37.15 -1.11 -13.27
CA SER A 341 -36.40 -2.39 -13.24
C SER A 341 -35.21 -2.31 -12.29
N ASN A 342 -35.00 -3.36 -11.50
CA ASN A 342 -33.83 -3.51 -10.63
C ASN A 342 -32.50 -3.65 -11.40
N HIS A 343 -32.55 -3.87 -12.71
CA HIS A 343 -31.39 -4.10 -13.57
C HIS A 343 -31.12 -2.95 -14.55
N TYR A 344 -31.96 -1.90 -14.57
CA TYR A 344 -31.83 -0.81 -15.53
C TYR A 344 -32.09 0.57 -14.91
N CYS A 345 -31.07 1.43 -14.94
CA CYS A 345 -31.14 2.80 -14.45
C CYS A 345 -31.77 3.73 -15.51
N GLY A 346 -33.11 3.79 -15.56
CA GLY A 346 -33.84 4.70 -16.42
C GLY A 346 -35.35 4.40 -16.49
N ASN A 347 -36.08 5.23 -17.23
CA ASN A 347 -37.51 5.05 -17.52
C ASN A 347 -37.82 4.91 -19.03
N LEU A 348 -36.78 4.85 -19.86
CA LEU A 348 -36.84 4.82 -21.32
C LEU A 348 -35.71 3.93 -21.84
N TYR A 349 -35.96 3.11 -22.86
CA TYR A 349 -34.93 2.38 -23.61
C TYR A 349 -35.10 2.58 -25.13
N THR A 350 -34.12 2.13 -25.91
CA THR A 350 -34.11 2.23 -27.37
C THR A 350 -33.93 0.88 -28.04
N LEU A 351 -34.68 0.64 -29.10
CA LEU A 351 -34.57 -0.53 -29.98
C LEU A 351 -34.07 -0.11 -31.37
N CYS A 352 -33.13 -0.88 -31.93
CA CYS A 352 -32.75 -0.84 -33.35
C CYS A 352 -33.02 -2.21 -33.99
N LEU A 353 -33.12 -2.31 -35.32
CA LEU A 353 -33.32 -3.60 -36.02
C LEU A 353 -32.20 -4.63 -35.74
N HIS A 354 -30.96 -4.16 -35.52
CA HIS A 354 -29.80 -5.03 -35.34
C HIS A 354 -28.78 -4.36 -34.40
N PRO A 355 -28.10 -5.08 -33.48
CA PRO A 355 -27.18 -4.45 -32.52
C PRO A 355 -25.97 -3.73 -33.13
N VAL A 356 -25.63 -4.00 -34.40
CA VAL A 356 -24.62 -3.22 -35.14
C VAL A 356 -25.10 -1.77 -35.39
N ILE A 357 -26.40 -1.56 -35.61
CA ILE A 357 -26.99 -0.23 -35.73
C ILE A 357 -26.93 0.48 -34.37
N THR A 358 -27.22 -0.23 -33.28
CA THR A 358 -27.08 0.27 -31.91
C THR A 358 -25.64 0.70 -31.61
N GLN A 359 -24.64 -0.07 -32.06
CA GLN A 359 -23.22 0.27 -31.97
C GLN A 359 -22.87 1.54 -32.77
N MET A 360 -23.36 1.70 -34.00
CA MET A 360 -23.16 2.92 -34.81
C MET A 360 -23.73 4.17 -34.13
N TRP A 361 -24.92 4.07 -33.51
CA TRP A 361 -25.47 5.16 -32.71
C TRP A 361 -24.69 5.44 -31.43
N ASN A 362 -24.11 4.43 -30.78
CA ASN A 362 -23.23 4.65 -29.63
C ASN A 362 -21.93 5.36 -30.03
N TYR A 363 -21.41 5.15 -31.25
CA TYR A 363 -20.29 5.93 -31.78
C TYR A 363 -20.66 7.39 -32.04
N THR A 364 -21.83 7.71 -32.62
CA THR A 364 -22.25 9.12 -32.78
C THR A 364 -22.41 9.81 -31.42
N ARG A 365 -23.00 9.13 -30.44
CA ARG A 365 -23.19 9.66 -29.07
C ARG A 365 -21.85 9.85 -28.33
N PHE A 366 -20.89 8.95 -28.50
CA PHE A 366 -19.56 9.07 -27.88
C PHE A 366 -18.76 10.25 -28.45
N LEU A 367 -18.84 10.51 -29.76
CA LEU A 367 -18.28 11.74 -30.34
C LEU A 367 -18.93 13.00 -29.77
N GLY A 368 -20.26 13.00 -29.60
CA GLY A 368 -20.97 14.09 -28.94
C GLY A 368 -20.43 14.36 -27.53
N ILE A 369 -20.17 13.31 -26.75
CA ILE A 369 -19.54 13.42 -25.42
C ILE A 369 -18.18 14.11 -25.52
N GLN A 370 -17.29 13.66 -26.41
CA GLN A 370 -15.95 14.26 -26.55
C GLN A 370 -16.01 15.72 -27.04
N ILE A 371 -16.90 16.05 -27.99
CA ILE A 371 -17.03 17.39 -28.54
C ILE A 371 -17.54 18.39 -27.50
N HIS A 372 -18.63 18.06 -26.78
CA HIS A 372 -19.16 18.95 -25.74
C HIS A 372 -18.20 19.07 -24.54
N GLU A 373 -17.38 18.06 -24.24
CA GLU A 373 -16.35 18.16 -23.20
C GLU A 373 -15.22 19.13 -23.62
N ILE A 374 -14.75 19.06 -24.86
CA ILE A 374 -13.77 20.02 -25.42
C ILE A 374 -14.32 21.45 -25.36
N ILE A 375 -15.60 21.67 -25.73
CA ILE A 375 -16.22 23.00 -25.65
C ILE A 375 -16.29 23.47 -24.21
N ARG A 376 -16.81 22.65 -23.29
CA ARG A 376 -16.91 22.97 -21.86
C ARG A 376 -15.57 23.33 -21.23
N MET A 377 -14.51 22.57 -21.52
CA MET A 377 -13.15 22.85 -21.01
C MET A 377 -12.58 24.18 -21.55
N ASN A 378 -12.77 24.47 -22.83
CA ASN A 378 -12.26 25.70 -23.41
C ASN A 378 -13.11 26.93 -23.05
N LEU A 379 -14.41 26.77 -22.75
CA LEU A 379 -15.22 27.83 -22.13
C LEU A 379 -14.68 28.23 -20.74
N GLY A 380 -14.15 27.27 -19.98
CA GLY A 380 -13.39 27.55 -18.76
C GLY A 380 -12.13 28.37 -19.03
N ARG A 381 -11.30 27.94 -20.00
CA ARG A 381 -10.08 28.67 -20.42
C ARG A 381 -10.36 30.11 -20.85
N VAL A 382 -11.42 30.38 -21.62
CA VAL A 382 -11.78 31.74 -22.03
C VAL A 382 -11.94 32.68 -20.82
N TYR A 383 -12.50 32.17 -19.71
CA TYR A 383 -12.69 32.95 -18.48
C TYR A 383 -11.40 33.19 -17.71
N GLU A 384 -10.53 32.18 -17.66
CA GLU A 384 -9.22 32.25 -16.99
C GLU A 384 -8.22 33.13 -17.75
N GLU A 385 -8.23 33.06 -19.08
CA GLU A 385 -7.35 33.82 -19.97
C GLU A 385 -7.86 35.26 -20.23
N HIS A 386 -9.18 35.50 -20.15
CA HIS A 386 -9.80 36.81 -20.44
C HIS A 386 -10.85 37.25 -19.39
N PRO A 387 -10.44 37.54 -18.14
CA PRO A 387 -11.33 38.12 -17.12
C PRO A 387 -11.94 39.46 -17.60
N PRO A 388 -13.19 39.78 -17.21
CA PRO A 388 -14.09 40.41 -18.16
C PRO A 388 -14.09 41.94 -18.23
N LEU A 389 -13.87 42.46 -19.44
CA LEU A 389 -14.44 43.72 -19.94
C LEU A 389 -15.55 43.51 -20.99
N ARG A 390 -15.84 42.26 -21.40
CA ARG A 390 -16.75 41.94 -22.53
C ARG A 390 -17.65 40.70 -22.37
N PHE A 391 -17.50 39.91 -21.32
CA PHE A 391 -18.29 38.68 -21.11
C PHE A 391 -18.83 38.65 -19.67
N ASP A 392 -20.14 38.59 -19.47
CA ASP A 392 -20.67 38.46 -18.11
C ASP A 392 -20.57 37.00 -17.63
N ALA A 393 -20.34 36.82 -16.33
CA ALA A 393 -20.11 35.50 -15.73
C ALA A 393 -21.38 34.63 -15.65
N ALA A 394 -22.58 35.21 -15.75
CA ALA A 394 -23.83 34.45 -15.71
C ALA A 394 -24.13 33.82 -17.08
N SER A 395 -23.96 34.56 -18.17
CA SER A 395 -24.06 34.05 -19.54
C SER A 395 -23.05 32.92 -19.80
N LEU A 396 -21.81 33.06 -19.33
CA LEU A 396 -20.83 31.97 -19.42
C LEU A 396 -21.27 30.73 -18.64
N LYS A 397 -21.78 30.89 -17.41
CA LYS A 397 -22.28 29.79 -16.60
C LYS A 397 -23.45 29.07 -17.26
N LEU A 398 -24.34 29.80 -17.93
CA LEU A 398 -25.43 29.22 -18.74
C LEU A 398 -24.89 28.44 -19.95
N CYS A 399 -23.86 28.95 -20.65
CA CYS A 399 -23.20 28.21 -21.73
C CYS A 399 -22.57 26.91 -21.21
N ILE A 400 -21.78 26.96 -20.13
CA ILE A 400 -21.18 25.77 -19.52
C ILE A 400 -22.27 24.77 -19.11
N GLN A 401 -23.38 25.23 -18.53
CA GLN A 401 -24.47 24.35 -18.12
C GLN A 401 -25.15 23.64 -19.31
N HIS A 402 -25.35 24.35 -20.43
CA HIS A 402 -25.90 23.79 -21.66
C HIS A 402 -25.02 22.68 -22.24
N GLU A 403 -23.71 22.88 -22.33
CA GLU A 403 -22.79 21.85 -22.82
C GLU A 403 -22.80 20.61 -21.88
N GLU A 404 -22.93 20.80 -20.56
CA GLU A 404 -23.13 19.68 -19.61
C GLU A 404 -24.44 18.92 -19.80
N ASP A 405 -25.54 19.60 -20.11
CA ASP A 405 -26.82 18.94 -20.36
C ASP A 405 -26.79 18.15 -21.67
N MET A 406 -26.04 18.63 -22.67
CA MET A 406 -25.76 17.88 -23.90
C MET A 406 -24.84 16.66 -23.65
N LEU A 407 -23.85 16.76 -22.75
CA LEU A 407 -23.08 15.60 -22.26
C LEU A 407 -24.02 14.55 -21.64
N ARG A 408 -24.86 14.97 -20.69
CA ARG A 408 -25.83 14.10 -19.98
C ARG A 408 -26.82 13.45 -20.95
N ALA A 409 -27.32 14.18 -21.95
CA ALA A 409 -28.26 13.67 -22.94
C ALA A 409 -27.67 12.57 -23.83
N ASN A 410 -26.43 12.73 -24.31
CA ASN A 410 -25.74 11.69 -25.10
C ASN A 410 -25.54 10.41 -24.27
N VAL A 411 -25.20 10.55 -23.00
CA VAL A 411 -24.98 9.42 -22.07
C VAL A 411 -26.29 8.70 -21.74
N ALA A 412 -27.36 9.44 -21.46
CA ALA A 412 -28.69 8.88 -21.27
C ALA A 412 -29.16 8.09 -22.50
N ALA A 413 -28.80 8.52 -23.71
CA ALA A 413 -29.09 7.79 -24.95
C ALA A 413 -28.27 6.49 -25.09
N ILE A 414 -27.03 6.44 -24.59
CA ILE A 414 -26.22 5.20 -24.54
C ILE A 414 -26.74 4.26 -23.44
N ILE A 415 -27.13 4.79 -22.28
CA ILE A 415 -27.83 4.03 -21.23
C ILE A 415 -29.11 3.41 -21.80
N ALA A 416 -29.90 4.15 -22.57
CA ALA A 416 -31.10 3.64 -23.25
C ALA A 416 -30.83 2.47 -24.23
N ALA A 417 -29.61 2.29 -24.72
CA ALA A 417 -29.24 1.13 -25.53
C ALA A 417 -28.93 -0.14 -24.70
N VAL A 418 -28.74 -0.02 -23.38
CA VAL A 418 -28.34 -1.15 -22.51
C VAL A 418 -29.31 -2.34 -22.62
N PRO A 419 -30.64 -2.20 -22.45
CA PRO A 419 -31.53 -3.36 -22.39
C PRO A 419 -31.54 -4.22 -23.67
N GLN A 420 -31.37 -3.63 -24.85
CA GLN A 420 -31.21 -4.41 -26.09
C GLN A 420 -29.83 -5.07 -26.16
N THR A 421 -28.78 -4.34 -25.80
CA THR A 421 -27.37 -4.78 -25.91
C THR A 421 -27.01 -5.89 -24.92
N THR A 422 -27.75 -5.99 -23.82
CA THR A 422 -27.70 -7.08 -22.82
C THR A 422 -28.84 -8.10 -22.97
N GLY A 423 -29.68 -7.97 -24.01
CA GLY A 423 -30.82 -8.85 -24.30
C GLY A 423 -31.79 -9.03 -23.12
N MET A 424 -32.03 -7.96 -22.38
CA MET A 424 -33.11 -7.80 -21.40
C MET A 424 -34.47 -7.56 -22.10
N VAL A 425 -34.44 -7.21 -23.38
CA VAL A 425 -35.59 -7.11 -24.29
C VAL A 425 -35.27 -7.83 -25.61
N GLN A 426 -36.30 -8.35 -26.28
CA GLN A 426 -36.16 -8.99 -27.59
C GLN A 426 -35.80 -7.97 -28.67
N SER A 427 -34.93 -8.35 -29.62
CA SER A 427 -34.65 -7.50 -30.79
C SER A 427 -35.76 -7.66 -31.85
N PRO A 428 -36.25 -6.56 -32.44
CA PRO A 428 -37.37 -6.59 -33.39
C PRO A 428 -36.93 -7.20 -34.74
N THR A 429 -37.71 -8.14 -35.26
CA THR A 429 -37.46 -8.80 -36.56
C THR A 429 -37.81 -7.91 -37.76
N SER A 430 -38.71 -6.94 -37.57
CA SER A 430 -38.88 -5.81 -38.49
C SER A 430 -39.48 -4.60 -37.75
N PHE A 431 -39.42 -3.43 -38.38
CA PHE A 431 -40.22 -2.25 -38.00
C PHE A 431 -41.43 -2.04 -38.93
N ALA A 432 -41.80 -3.03 -39.74
CA ALA A 432 -42.91 -2.92 -40.70
C ALA A 432 -44.30 -3.15 -40.06
N VAL A 433 -44.34 -3.65 -38.82
CA VAL A 433 -45.55 -3.72 -37.99
C VAL A 433 -45.47 -2.57 -37.00
N ASP A 434 -46.54 -1.79 -36.91
CA ASP A 434 -46.60 -0.71 -35.94
C ASP A 434 -46.84 -1.29 -34.54
N LEU A 435 -45.93 -0.97 -33.60
CA LEU A 435 -46.02 -1.41 -32.21
C LEU A 435 -46.99 -0.50 -31.45
N THR A 436 -48.26 -0.55 -31.85
CA THR A 436 -49.38 0.24 -31.35
C THR A 436 -50.46 -0.61 -30.67
N SER A 437 -50.32 -1.94 -30.66
CA SER A 437 -51.10 -2.85 -29.82
C SER A 437 -50.66 -2.74 -28.36
N GLU A 438 -51.59 -2.40 -27.48
CA GLU A 438 -51.36 -2.21 -26.04
C GLU A 438 -51.09 -3.53 -25.25
N GLU A 439 -51.06 -4.67 -25.95
CA GLU A 439 -51.04 -6.02 -25.35
C GLU A 439 -49.63 -6.60 -25.11
N ASP A 440 -48.58 -6.06 -25.73
CA ASP A 440 -47.19 -6.41 -25.39
C ASP A 440 -46.70 -5.55 -24.21
N GLU A 441 -46.98 -5.99 -22.99
CA GLU A 441 -46.41 -5.38 -21.78
C GLU A 441 -44.87 -5.36 -21.87
N ALA A 442 -44.30 -4.16 -22.00
CA ALA A 442 -42.86 -3.93 -22.24
C ALA A 442 -41.95 -4.19 -21.02
N VAL A 443 -42.11 -5.36 -20.39
CA VAL A 443 -41.39 -5.82 -19.19
C VAL A 443 -39.95 -6.14 -19.54
N ILE A 444 -39.02 -5.30 -19.09
CA ILE A 444 -37.59 -5.62 -19.01
C ILE A 444 -37.40 -6.91 -18.21
N ARG A 445 -36.71 -7.89 -18.81
CA ARG A 445 -36.32 -9.15 -18.18
C ARG A 445 -34.86 -9.09 -17.72
N ASP A 446 -34.40 -10.16 -17.08
CA ASP A 446 -33.04 -10.26 -16.55
C ASP A 446 -31.98 -10.22 -17.68
N PRO A 447 -30.78 -9.69 -17.42
CA PRO A 447 -29.69 -9.66 -18.41
C PRO A 447 -29.39 -11.05 -18.98
N GLY A 448 -29.48 -11.18 -20.30
CA GLY A 448 -29.30 -12.44 -21.02
C GLY A 448 -30.59 -13.17 -21.40
N THR A 449 -31.79 -12.75 -20.96
CA THR A 449 -33.05 -13.48 -21.21
C THR A 449 -33.33 -13.77 -22.68
N PHE A 450 -33.13 -12.77 -23.55
CA PHE A 450 -33.30 -12.88 -25.00
C PHE A 450 -31.97 -13.08 -25.76
N ILE A 451 -30.88 -13.34 -25.03
CA ILE A 451 -29.60 -13.73 -25.61
C ILE A 451 -29.59 -15.24 -25.78
N ASN A 452 -29.63 -15.72 -27.04
CA ASN A 452 -29.30 -17.11 -27.35
C ASN A 452 -27.90 -17.41 -26.78
N SER A 453 -27.70 -18.55 -26.12
CA SER A 453 -26.45 -18.97 -25.45
C SER A 453 -25.15 -18.93 -26.29
N VAL A 454 -25.25 -18.72 -27.60
CA VAL A 454 -24.14 -18.53 -28.54
C VAL A 454 -23.77 -17.04 -28.74
N VAL A 455 -24.53 -16.11 -28.16
CA VAL A 455 -24.41 -14.66 -28.31
C VAL A 455 -23.91 -14.02 -27.00
N SER A 456 -23.11 -12.96 -27.11
CA SER A 456 -22.58 -12.20 -25.98
C SER A 456 -23.43 -10.97 -25.69
N PRO A 457 -23.65 -10.60 -24.41
CA PRO A 457 -23.89 -9.21 -24.06
C PRO A 457 -22.74 -8.37 -24.63
N ARG A 458 -23.02 -7.39 -25.49
CA ARG A 458 -21.98 -6.62 -26.20
C ARG A 458 -21.39 -5.49 -25.33
N LEU A 459 -21.13 -5.79 -24.05
CA LEU A 459 -20.82 -4.81 -22.99
C LEU A 459 -19.61 -3.91 -23.29
N MET A 460 -18.63 -4.38 -24.06
CA MET A 460 -17.51 -3.54 -24.55
C MET A 460 -17.98 -2.27 -25.29
N GLN A 461 -19.17 -2.31 -25.91
CA GLN A 461 -19.78 -1.21 -26.67
C GLN A 461 -20.58 -0.24 -25.77
N LEU A 462 -20.54 -0.45 -24.45
CA LEU A 462 -21.24 0.31 -23.41
C LEU A 462 -20.31 0.75 -22.28
N ILE A 463 -19.32 -0.08 -21.90
CA ILE A 463 -18.40 0.17 -20.78
C ILE A 463 -17.82 1.59 -20.85
N GLN A 464 -17.21 1.95 -21.97
CA GLN A 464 -16.38 3.15 -22.04
C GLN A 464 -17.19 4.47 -21.98
N PRO A 465 -18.31 4.68 -22.70
CA PRO A 465 -19.09 5.92 -22.55
C PRO A 465 -19.76 6.03 -21.16
N LEU A 466 -20.08 4.90 -20.53
CA LEU A 466 -20.53 4.87 -19.13
C LEU A 466 -19.40 5.23 -18.17
N TYR A 467 -18.16 4.81 -18.42
CA TYR A 467 -16.98 5.24 -17.65
C TYR A 467 -16.67 6.73 -17.84
N ALA A 468 -16.82 7.26 -19.06
CA ALA A 468 -16.48 8.64 -19.42
C ALA A 468 -17.34 9.68 -18.69
N VAL A 469 -18.62 9.39 -18.42
CA VAL A 469 -19.55 10.35 -17.77
C VAL A 469 -20.23 9.77 -16.52
N ALA A 470 -19.69 8.68 -15.96
CA ALA A 470 -20.00 8.31 -14.59
C ALA A 470 -19.40 9.35 -13.63
N PHE A 471 -20.22 10.30 -13.21
CA PHE A 471 -20.06 11.21 -12.05
C PHE A 471 -18.82 12.12 -12.03
N ASP A 472 -19.04 13.40 -12.35
CA ASP A 472 -18.13 14.55 -12.15
C ASP A 472 -16.64 14.24 -12.42
N SER A 473 -16.21 14.55 -13.64
CA SER A 473 -14.83 14.33 -14.10
C SER A 473 -13.78 15.04 -13.25
N ASP A 474 -14.11 16.15 -12.57
CA ASP A 474 -13.19 16.86 -11.69
C ASP A 474 -13.15 16.27 -10.29
N LEU A 475 -14.29 15.84 -9.74
CA LEU A 475 -14.34 14.97 -8.54
C LEU A 475 -13.54 13.70 -8.76
N ARG A 476 -13.79 12.96 -9.83
CA ARG A 476 -13.06 11.72 -10.12
C ARG A 476 -11.60 11.97 -10.45
N ARG A 477 -11.21 13.09 -11.08
CA ARG A 477 -9.79 13.44 -11.27
C ARG A 477 -9.08 13.73 -9.94
N ARG A 478 -9.74 14.46 -9.02
CA ARG A 478 -9.21 14.75 -7.67
C ARG A 478 -9.09 13.49 -6.83
N ALA A 479 -10.16 12.69 -6.76
CA ALA A 479 -10.20 11.45 -6.00
C ALA A 479 -9.27 10.37 -6.57
N LYS A 480 -9.24 10.16 -7.90
CA LYS A 480 -8.29 9.23 -8.55
C LYS A 480 -6.84 9.57 -8.19
N LYS A 481 -6.47 10.86 -8.18
CA LYS A 481 -5.12 11.30 -7.76
C LYS A 481 -4.83 11.08 -6.27
N GLY A 482 -5.85 10.92 -5.42
CA GLY A 482 -5.69 10.46 -4.04
C GLY A 482 -5.57 8.94 -3.96
N LEU A 483 -6.58 8.22 -4.46
CA LEU A 483 -6.73 6.76 -4.37
C LEU A 483 -5.65 5.96 -5.14
N GLU A 484 -5.08 6.53 -6.20
CA GLU A 484 -3.92 5.97 -6.93
C GLU A 484 -2.59 6.63 -6.52
N GLY A 485 -2.62 7.50 -5.51
CA GLY A 485 -1.52 8.38 -5.13
C GLY A 485 -0.43 7.70 -4.30
N SER A 486 0.37 6.84 -4.93
CA SER A 486 1.58 6.24 -4.31
C SER A 486 2.70 7.26 -4.03
N ASP A 487 2.51 8.52 -4.47
CA ASP A 487 3.31 9.69 -4.16
C ASP A 487 2.91 10.37 -2.84
N ILE A 488 1.73 10.09 -2.28
CA ILE A 488 1.26 10.70 -1.04
C ILE A 488 1.67 9.84 0.15
N ARG A 489 2.29 10.48 1.15
CA ARG A 489 2.72 9.85 2.40
C ARG A 489 2.49 10.78 3.59
N LEU A 490 2.17 10.18 4.73
CA LEU A 490 2.03 10.88 6.01
C LEU A 490 3.38 10.94 6.73
N LYS A 491 3.78 12.15 7.13
CA LYS A 491 4.93 12.44 7.99
C LYS A 491 4.57 12.23 9.47
N TYR A 492 3.41 12.74 9.91
CA TYR A 492 2.77 12.42 11.20
C TYR A 492 1.30 12.83 11.25
N CYS A 493 0.53 12.30 12.20
CA CYS A 493 -0.81 12.78 12.55
C CYS A 493 -0.91 13.12 14.05
N ALA A 494 -1.72 14.13 14.37
CA ALA A 494 -1.83 14.71 15.71
C ALA A 494 -3.28 15.07 16.05
N VAL A 495 -3.55 15.30 17.34
CA VAL A 495 -4.82 15.85 17.84
C VAL A 495 -4.62 17.33 18.19
N SER A 496 -5.67 18.14 18.05
CA SER A 496 -5.64 19.56 18.41
C SER A 496 -5.57 19.77 19.93
N GLU A 497 -4.48 20.36 20.41
CA GLU A 497 -4.22 20.70 21.82
C GLU A 497 -5.29 21.69 22.38
N ASP A 498 -5.68 22.69 21.59
CA ASP A 498 -6.51 23.84 22.02
C ASP A 498 -7.99 23.58 22.40
N GLU A 499 -8.57 22.38 22.20
CA GLU A 499 -10.02 22.17 22.40
C GLU A 499 -10.41 21.12 23.46
N TYR A 500 -10.04 21.38 24.72
CA TYR A 500 -10.84 20.97 25.90
C TYR A 500 -12.20 21.72 25.98
N SER A 501 -12.90 21.83 24.84
CA SER A 501 -14.27 22.37 24.75
C SER A 501 -15.27 21.36 25.30
N PRO A 502 -16.09 21.68 26.32
CA PRO A 502 -17.05 20.73 26.87
C PRO A 502 -18.14 20.37 25.85
N GLY A 503 -18.04 19.16 25.27
CA GLY A 503 -19.05 18.57 24.39
C GLY A 503 -18.72 18.51 22.89
N GLY A 504 -17.47 18.77 22.49
CA GLY A 504 -16.99 18.54 21.11
C GLY A 504 -15.92 17.45 21.03
N SER A 505 -15.82 16.73 19.91
CA SER A 505 -14.61 15.97 19.60
C SER A 505 -13.50 16.94 19.16
N PRO A 506 -12.21 16.68 19.45
CA PRO A 506 -11.12 17.55 19.00
C PRO A 506 -10.90 17.40 17.49
N LYS A 507 -10.30 18.42 16.85
CA LYS A 507 -9.82 18.30 15.46
C LYS A 507 -8.63 17.32 15.39
N LYS A 508 -8.51 16.62 14.26
CA LYS A 508 -7.39 15.73 13.92
C LYS A 508 -6.63 16.32 12.74
N PHE A 509 -5.30 16.34 12.83
CA PHE A 509 -4.40 16.85 11.80
C PHE A 509 -3.56 15.72 11.21
N PHE A 510 -3.30 15.79 9.91
CA PHE A 510 -2.53 14.83 9.13
C PHE A 510 -1.52 15.60 8.28
N HIS A 511 -0.25 15.53 8.66
CA HIS A 511 0.85 16.25 8.02
C HIS A 511 1.54 15.31 7.02
N LEU A 512 1.66 15.74 5.78
CA LEU A 512 2.20 14.95 4.66
C LEU A 512 3.63 15.38 4.33
N GLU A 513 4.40 14.55 3.61
CA GLU A 513 5.80 14.84 3.24
C GLU A 513 5.98 16.16 2.45
N ASP A 514 4.96 16.63 1.71
CA ASP A 514 4.97 17.87 0.90
C ASP A 514 4.73 19.18 1.72
N ASP A 515 4.91 19.16 3.05
CA ASP A 515 4.46 20.22 4.01
C ASP A 515 2.94 20.55 3.94
N ILE A 516 2.16 19.58 3.45
CA ILE A 516 0.71 19.71 3.29
C ILE A 516 0.00 19.10 4.51
N THR A 517 -0.81 19.92 5.20
CA THR A 517 -1.65 19.48 6.31
C THR A 517 -3.08 19.27 5.83
N VAL A 518 -3.72 18.18 6.26
CA VAL A 518 -5.17 17.93 6.16
C VAL A 518 -5.78 17.96 7.57
N ALA A 519 -6.93 18.58 7.75
CA ALA A 519 -7.66 18.63 9.01
C ALA A 519 -9.06 17.99 8.88
N MET A 520 -9.45 17.18 9.86
CA MET A 520 -10.77 16.52 9.93
C MET A 520 -11.33 16.47 11.36
N GLY A 521 -12.66 16.37 11.48
CA GLY A 521 -13.36 16.14 12.75
C GLY A 521 -13.60 17.39 13.60
N GLY A 522 -14.19 17.17 14.78
CA GLY A 522 -14.61 18.24 15.68
C GLY A 522 -15.60 19.22 15.05
N LYS A 523 -15.39 20.51 15.28
CA LYS A 523 -16.29 21.59 14.80
C LYS A 523 -16.26 21.79 13.27
N LEU A 524 -15.40 21.08 12.53
CA LEU A 524 -15.29 21.17 11.06
C LEU A 524 -16.46 20.46 10.36
N ARG A 525 -17.23 21.20 9.56
CA ARG A 525 -18.34 20.63 8.76
C ARG A 525 -17.87 19.82 7.54
N ARG A 526 -16.62 19.98 7.12
CA ARG A 526 -15.97 19.31 5.98
C ARG A 526 -14.44 19.31 6.21
N PRO A 527 -13.68 18.39 5.58
CA PRO A 527 -12.23 18.42 5.64
C PRO A 527 -11.62 19.70 5.05
N GLU A 528 -10.51 20.14 5.63
CA GLU A 528 -9.73 21.31 5.18
C GLU A 528 -8.30 20.87 4.84
N CYS A 529 -7.62 21.56 3.91
CA CYS A 529 -6.26 21.20 3.50
C CYS A 529 -5.45 22.39 2.96
N THR A 530 -4.19 22.53 3.39
CA THR A 530 -3.33 23.70 3.10
C THR A 530 -2.86 23.82 1.65
N CYS A 531 -3.06 22.81 0.80
CA CYS A 531 -2.50 22.74 -0.56
C CYS A 531 -3.08 23.71 -1.61
N GLY A 532 -3.81 24.75 -1.22
CA GLY A 532 -4.53 25.71 -2.08
C GLY A 532 -5.75 25.13 -2.83
N ALA A 533 -5.63 23.92 -3.38
CA ALA A 533 -6.68 23.23 -4.16
C ALA A 533 -7.97 22.88 -3.37
N ASN A 534 -8.07 23.29 -2.10
CA ASN A 534 -9.23 23.12 -1.22
C ASN A 534 -9.99 24.43 -0.93
N GLU A 535 -9.47 25.62 -1.30
CA GLU A 535 -10.04 26.95 -1.01
C GLU A 535 -11.55 27.08 -1.30
N LYS A 536 -12.04 26.44 -2.38
CA LYS A 536 -13.46 26.46 -2.78
C LYS A 536 -14.35 25.52 -1.96
N GLY A 537 -13.82 24.90 -0.90
CA GLY A 537 -14.50 23.90 -0.08
C GLY A 537 -14.65 22.54 -0.77
N LEU A 538 -13.80 22.25 -1.75
CA LEU A 538 -13.75 21.00 -2.52
C LEU A 538 -12.57 20.14 -2.06
N ALA A 539 -12.71 18.83 -2.00
CA ALA A 539 -11.61 17.97 -1.57
C ALA A 539 -10.51 17.84 -2.63
N CYS A 540 -9.26 18.02 -2.22
CA CYS A 540 -8.05 17.84 -3.02
C CYS A 540 -7.59 16.36 -3.05
N LYS A 541 -6.46 16.03 -3.73
CA LYS A 541 -5.92 14.65 -3.75
C LYS A 541 -5.68 14.11 -2.33
N HIS A 542 -5.20 14.97 -1.43
CA HIS A 542 -4.82 14.65 -0.06
C HIS A 542 -6.02 14.26 0.81
N ILE A 543 -7.14 15.00 0.71
CA ILE A 543 -8.36 14.71 1.50
C ILE A 543 -8.93 13.33 1.13
N TYR A 544 -8.95 12.97 -0.16
CA TYR A 544 -9.41 11.64 -0.58
C TYR A 544 -8.44 10.53 -0.16
N TRP A 545 -7.12 10.76 -0.20
CA TRP A 545 -6.13 9.80 0.30
C TRP A 545 -6.29 9.55 1.80
N VAL A 546 -6.30 10.61 2.62
CA VAL A 546 -6.48 10.48 4.08
C VAL A 546 -7.80 9.79 4.43
N GLY A 547 -8.91 10.15 3.75
CA GLY A 547 -10.22 9.55 3.97
C GLY A 547 -10.29 8.06 3.62
N ASP A 548 -9.68 7.65 2.51
CA ASP A 548 -9.58 6.25 2.08
C ASP A 548 -8.78 5.40 3.07
N GLN A 549 -7.61 5.90 3.48
CA GLN A 549 -6.75 5.18 4.43
C GLN A 549 -7.45 4.98 5.78
N ILE A 550 -8.15 6.00 6.31
CA ILE A 550 -8.98 5.86 7.53
C ILE A 550 -10.05 4.76 7.36
N ILE A 551 -10.79 4.78 6.25
CA ILE A 551 -11.87 3.82 5.97
C ILE A 551 -11.35 2.40 5.80
N SER A 552 -10.15 2.21 5.25
CA SER A 552 -9.51 0.89 5.12
C SER A 552 -9.26 0.17 6.46
N THR A 553 -9.35 0.90 7.59
CA THR A 553 -9.24 0.33 8.94
C THR A 553 -10.59 -0.09 9.56
N SER A 554 -11.70 0.10 8.85
CA SER A 554 -13.04 -0.36 9.27
C SER A 554 -13.23 -1.86 8.99
N PRO A 555 -13.99 -2.62 9.82
CA PRO A 555 -14.24 -4.04 9.57
C PRO A 555 -14.93 -4.34 8.23
N ASP A 556 -14.65 -5.52 7.67
CA ASP A 556 -15.20 -6.06 6.42
C ASP A 556 -16.73 -6.23 6.46
N ASP A 557 -17.49 -5.19 6.10
CA ASP A 557 -18.88 -5.32 5.61
C ASP A 557 -19.25 -4.28 4.54
N MET A 558 -18.25 -3.68 3.89
CA MET A 558 -18.47 -2.76 2.75
C MET A 558 -18.87 -3.55 1.49
N VAL A 559 -20.17 -3.79 1.36
CA VAL A 559 -20.78 -4.50 0.23
C VAL A 559 -20.44 -3.83 -1.10
N LYS A 560 -20.08 -4.64 -2.10
CA LYS A 560 -19.57 -4.27 -3.44
C LYS A 560 -20.55 -3.39 -4.24
N THR A 561 -20.53 -2.10 -3.94
CA THR A 561 -21.43 -1.06 -4.45
C THR A 561 -20.59 -0.04 -5.25
N PRO A 562 -21.17 0.75 -6.19
CA PRO A 562 -20.38 1.76 -6.91
C PRO A 562 -19.95 2.92 -6.01
N LEU A 563 -18.63 3.05 -5.80
CA LEU A 563 -17.98 4.08 -4.96
C LEU A 563 -18.57 5.49 -5.17
N HIS A 564 -19.28 6.01 -4.17
CA HIS A 564 -20.02 7.27 -4.23
C HIS A 564 -19.34 8.35 -3.38
N LEU A 565 -18.56 9.23 -4.01
CA LEU A 565 -17.73 10.23 -3.33
C LEU A 565 -18.47 11.56 -3.16
N SER A 566 -18.32 12.24 -2.02
CA SER A 566 -18.80 13.63 -1.89
C SER A 566 -17.81 14.64 -2.50
N PRO A 567 -18.27 15.75 -3.12
CA PRO A 567 -17.38 16.74 -3.76
C PRO A 567 -16.39 17.44 -2.82
N ASP A 568 -16.74 17.51 -1.54
CA ASP A 568 -16.00 18.12 -0.42
C ASP A 568 -15.18 17.12 0.40
N GLY A 569 -15.29 15.81 0.12
CA GLY A 569 -14.60 14.74 0.84
C GLY A 569 -15.11 14.46 2.26
N SER A 570 -16.24 15.04 2.68
CA SER A 570 -16.87 14.73 3.97
C SER A 570 -17.45 13.31 4.05
N LYS A 571 -17.72 12.67 2.91
CA LYS A 571 -18.13 11.26 2.78
C LYS A 571 -17.39 10.53 1.66
N ILE A 572 -17.15 9.25 1.91
CA ILE A 572 -16.80 8.25 0.89
C ILE A 572 -17.82 7.12 1.04
N GLU A 573 -18.56 6.85 -0.04
CA GLU A 573 -19.85 6.16 0.01
C GLU A 573 -20.81 6.88 0.98
N ASP A 574 -21.40 6.18 1.95
CA ASP A 574 -22.18 6.81 3.03
C ASP A 574 -21.36 7.05 4.32
N VAL A 575 -20.12 6.58 4.37
CA VAL A 575 -19.24 6.61 5.53
C VAL A 575 -18.53 7.97 5.63
N LYS A 576 -18.49 8.56 6.83
CA LYS A 576 -17.67 9.74 7.12
C LYS A 576 -16.35 9.30 7.80
N PRO A 577 -15.17 9.62 7.24
CA PRO A 577 -13.90 9.38 7.92
C PRO A 577 -13.82 10.01 9.32
N ALA A 578 -14.48 11.16 9.52
CA ALA A 578 -14.60 11.81 10.83
C ALA A 578 -15.34 10.96 11.88
N GLU A 579 -16.36 10.18 11.49
CA GLU A 579 -17.09 9.31 12.42
C GLU A 579 -16.28 8.06 12.78
N ILE A 580 -15.41 7.58 11.89
CA ILE A 580 -14.40 6.55 12.21
C ILE A 580 -13.35 7.11 13.17
N LEU A 581 -12.82 8.31 12.91
CA LEU A 581 -11.87 9.00 13.79
C LEU A 581 -12.43 9.21 15.20
N ASP A 582 -13.70 9.57 15.32
CA ASP A 582 -14.36 9.83 16.61
C ASP A 582 -14.80 8.55 17.35
N SER A 583 -15.08 7.44 16.64
CA SER A 583 -15.50 6.17 17.25
C SER A 583 -14.35 5.21 17.56
N LYS A 584 -13.27 5.23 16.77
CA LYS A 584 -12.11 4.35 16.91
C LYS A 584 -10.89 5.03 17.57
N GLY A 585 -10.80 6.37 17.46
CA GLY A 585 -9.67 7.15 17.97
C GLY A 585 -8.45 7.16 17.03
N LEU A 586 -7.76 8.30 16.96
CA LEU A 586 -6.66 8.52 16.01
C LEU A 586 -5.47 7.58 16.28
N ALA A 587 -5.05 7.38 17.54
CA ALA A 587 -3.95 6.48 17.89
C ALA A 587 -4.17 5.03 17.42
N ASN A 588 -5.39 4.50 17.53
CA ASN A 588 -5.72 3.14 17.05
C ASN A 588 -5.68 3.04 15.52
N ILE A 589 -6.18 4.07 14.81
CA ILE A 589 -6.11 4.15 13.35
C ILE A 589 -4.65 4.27 12.89
N ALA A 590 -3.84 5.06 13.59
CA ALA A 590 -2.43 5.21 13.30
C ALA A 590 -1.65 3.91 13.50
N ASN A 591 -1.92 3.16 14.59
CA ASN A 591 -1.32 1.84 14.83
C ASN A 591 -1.65 0.84 13.70
N ASP A 592 -2.91 0.73 13.30
CA ASP A 592 -3.33 -0.17 12.21
C ASP A 592 -2.67 0.17 10.86
N LEU A 593 -2.55 1.46 10.55
CA LEU A 593 -1.92 1.97 9.32
C LEU A 593 -0.39 2.09 9.41
N LYS A 594 0.19 1.88 10.60
CA LYS A 594 1.60 2.11 10.96
C LYS A 594 2.06 3.55 10.68
N TRP A 595 1.14 4.49 10.90
CA TRP A 595 1.39 5.92 10.82
C TRP A 595 2.09 6.43 12.10
N VAL A 596 2.92 7.45 11.93
CA VAL A 596 3.48 8.23 13.05
C VAL A 596 2.35 9.01 13.71
N TYR A 597 2.10 8.75 14.99
CA TYR A 597 1.21 9.53 15.83
C TYR A 597 2.06 10.46 16.72
N ARG A 598 1.71 11.75 16.78
CA ARG A 598 2.24 12.66 17.82
C ARG A 598 1.43 12.44 19.09
N ASP A 599 1.86 11.43 19.85
CA ASP A 599 1.68 11.37 21.30
C ASP A 599 2.78 12.22 21.97
N ASP A 600 2.74 12.29 23.30
CA ASP A 600 3.72 12.99 24.15
C ASP A 600 5.17 12.41 24.03
N ASP A 601 5.36 11.28 23.32
CA ASP A 601 6.66 10.65 23.01
C ASP A 601 7.50 11.36 21.91
N LEU A 602 6.94 12.32 21.18
CA LEU A 602 7.67 13.11 20.18
C LEU A 602 8.22 14.40 20.79
N PRO A 603 9.54 14.69 20.64
CA PRO A 603 10.18 15.90 21.15
C PRO A 603 9.41 17.20 20.90
N GLU A 604 9.53 18.12 21.86
CA GLU A 604 8.83 19.40 21.80
C GLU A 604 9.41 20.31 20.70
N ASP A 605 10.75 20.35 20.58
CA ASP A 605 11.50 21.13 19.60
C ASP A 605 12.75 20.40 19.03
N ASP A 606 13.51 21.09 18.17
CA ASP A 606 14.72 20.56 17.50
C ASP A 606 15.91 20.34 18.47
N ASP A 607 15.98 21.06 19.60
CA ASP A 607 17.06 20.92 20.59
C ASP A 607 16.79 19.73 21.52
N ASP A 608 15.55 19.54 21.97
CA ASP A 608 15.11 18.33 22.70
C ASP A 608 15.27 17.06 21.85
N LEU A 609 14.91 17.13 20.56
CA LEU A 609 15.18 16.07 19.60
C LEU A 609 16.69 15.78 19.48
N ARG A 610 17.53 16.82 19.45
CA ARG A 610 18.98 16.66 19.36
C ARG A 610 19.56 15.96 20.59
N GLU A 611 19.18 16.39 21.78
CA GLU A 611 19.68 15.82 23.03
C GLU A 611 19.18 14.37 23.22
N THR A 612 17.93 14.08 22.85
CA THR A 612 17.38 12.71 22.86
C THR A 612 18.12 11.80 21.87
N VAL A 613 18.35 12.24 20.63
CA VAL A 613 19.10 11.46 19.63
C VAL A 613 20.57 11.27 20.04
N ILE A 614 21.17 12.23 20.76
CA ILE A 614 22.49 12.10 21.36
C ILE A 614 22.53 11.00 22.42
N ASP A 615 21.56 10.97 23.34
CA ASP A 615 21.51 9.96 24.39
C ASP A 615 21.29 8.55 23.80
N MET A 616 20.40 8.43 22.81
CA MET A 616 20.21 7.20 22.03
C MET A 616 21.52 6.70 21.39
N PHE A 617 22.25 7.56 20.67
CA PHE A 617 23.50 7.17 20.01
C PHE A 617 24.68 6.97 20.98
N SER A 618 24.64 7.57 22.18
CA SER A 618 25.67 7.38 23.21
C SER A 618 25.85 5.90 23.57
N CYS A 619 24.80 5.08 23.45
CA CYS A 619 24.85 3.63 23.66
C CYS A 619 25.88 2.91 22.77
N PHE A 620 26.16 3.46 21.59
CA PHE A 620 27.08 2.87 20.61
C PHE A 620 28.46 3.55 20.57
N GLU A 621 28.69 4.55 21.43
CA GLU A 621 29.94 5.32 21.43
C GLU A 621 31.14 4.40 21.76
N PRO A 622 32.17 4.35 20.89
CA PRO A 622 33.19 3.30 20.88
C PRO A 622 34.32 3.41 21.92
N GLN A 623 34.33 4.45 22.75
CA GLN A 623 35.26 4.62 23.87
C GLN A 623 34.53 4.57 25.23
N ASP A 624 33.28 4.13 25.24
CA ASP A 624 32.40 4.11 26.41
C ASP A 624 32.17 5.50 27.03
N ALA A 625 32.13 6.56 26.22
CA ALA A 625 31.69 7.89 26.66
C ALA A 625 30.29 7.82 27.26
N LEU A 626 30.05 8.62 28.31
CA LEU A 626 28.72 8.86 28.87
C LEU A 626 27.99 9.94 28.05
N PRO A 627 26.64 10.03 28.11
CA PRO A 627 25.89 10.94 27.25
C PRO A 627 26.33 12.41 27.42
N GLY A 628 26.51 12.87 28.66
CA GLY A 628 27.03 14.21 28.97
C GLY A 628 28.43 14.50 28.42
N GLU A 629 29.31 13.50 28.32
CA GLU A 629 30.65 13.67 27.72
C GLU A 629 30.58 13.72 26.19
N PHE A 630 29.61 13.02 25.58
CA PHE A 630 29.42 12.96 24.14
C PHE A 630 28.79 14.25 23.56
N ARG A 631 28.05 15.01 24.39
CA ARG A 631 27.44 16.31 24.03
C ARG A 631 28.45 17.43 23.73
N TYR A 632 29.66 17.39 24.31
CA TYR A 632 30.65 18.49 24.22
C TYR A 632 31.89 18.11 23.39
N PRO A 633 31.94 18.43 22.08
CA PRO A 633 33.00 17.99 21.16
C PRO A 633 34.37 18.66 21.38
N GLU A 634 34.45 19.76 22.14
CA GLU A 634 35.72 20.45 22.43
C GLU A 634 36.59 19.75 23.49
N SER A 635 36.11 18.66 24.10
CA SER A 635 36.92 17.86 25.03
C SER A 635 38.22 17.38 24.35
N PRO A 636 39.42 17.71 24.90
CA PRO A 636 40.71 17.39 24.26
C PRO A 636 41.04 15.89 24.26
N LEU A 637 40.18 15.05 24.85
CA LEU A 637 40.30 13.59 24.89
C LEU A 637 39.49 12.89 23.78
N THR A 638 38.72 13.62 22.98
CA THR A 638 37.87 13.07 21.90
C THR A 638 38.71 12.44 20.79
N SER A 639 38.67 11.10 20.68
CA SER A 639 39.36 10.39 19.60
C SER A 639 38.78 10.71 18.22
N GLU A 640 39.56 10.45 17.17
CA GLU A 640 39.09 10.49 15.78
C GLU A 640 37.84 9.61 15.58
N ARG A 641 37.80 8.44 16.24
CA ARG A 641 36.65 7.54 16.14
C ARG A 641 35.40 8.13 16.81
N SER A 642 35.53 8.74 17.98
CA SER A 642 34.42 9.42 18.68
C SER A 642 33.90 10.60 17.86
N LYS A 643 34.78 11.40 17.25
CA LYS A 643 34.39 12.49 16.33
C LYS A 643 33.62 11.99 15.11
N LYS A 644 34.01 10.83 14.54
CA LYS A 644 33.25 10.19 13.46
C LYS A 644 31.92 9.58 13.90
N TYR A 645 31.72 9.31 15.20
CA TYR A 645 30.40 9.00 15.74
C TYR A 645 29.56 10.27 15.95
N GLN A 646 30.14 11.39 16.41
CA GLN A 646 29.44 12.68 16.52
C GLN A 646 28.96 13.18 15.14
N GLU A 647 29.83 13.16 14.11
CA GLU A 647 29.45 13.47 12.72
C GLU A 647 28.29 12.61 12.19
N LEU A 648 28.18 11.36 12.67
CA LEU A 648 27.09 10.46 12.32
C LEU A 648 25.81 10.77 13.09
N THR A 649 25.91 11.08 14.39
CA THR A 649 24.77 11.51 15.23
C THR A 649 24.15 12.80 14.71
N ASP A 650 24.95 13.84 14.44
CA ASP A 650 24.46 15.11 13.89
C ASP A 650 23.75 14.92 12.53
N LEU A 651 24.23 13.98 11.71
CA LEU A 651 23.58 13.60 10.45
C LEU A 651 22.23 12.91 10.69
N PHE A 652 22.15 11.98 11.66
CA PHE A 652 20.88 11.35 12.03
C PHE A 652 19.88 12.34 12.62
N THR A 653 20.30 13.29 13.47
CA THR A 653 19.44 14.37 13.99
C THR A 653 18.87 15.21 12.84
N GLN A 654 19.70 15.59 11.86
CA GLN A 654 19.25 16.35 10.67
C GLN A 654 18.27 15.59 9.76
N TYR A 655 18.28 14.26 9.77
CA TYR A 655 17.26 13.46 9.09
C TYR A 655 16.02 13.25 9.97
N ALA A 656 16.18 13.12 11.28
CA ALA A 656 15.08 12.93 12.23
C ALA A 656 14.16 14.16 12.36
N SER A 657 14.69 15.39 12.35
CA SER A 657 13.85 16.61 12.35
C SER A 657 13.05 16.77 11.06
N ARG A 658 13.61 16.29 9.94
CA ARG A 658 12.94 16.27 8.64
C ARG A 658 11.90 15.15 8.53
N ASP A 659 12.16 14.00 9.13
CA ASP A 659 11.27 12.84 9.19
C ASP A 659 11.16 12.24 10.61
N PRO A 660 10.13 12.63 11.40
CA PRO A 660 9.81 12.02 12.69
C PRO A 660 9.55 10.50 12.62
N SER A 661 9.26 9.94 11.44
CA SER A 661 9.17 8.49 11.25
C SER A 661 10.53 7.80 11.48
N LEU A 662 11.63 8.47 11.16
CA LEU A 662 12.97 7.99 11.44
C LEU A 662 13.26 8.02 12.94
N TYR A 663 12.90 9.11 13.63
CA TYR A 663 13.02 9.22 15.09
C TYR A 663 12.27 8.07 15.80
N LEU A 664 10.98 7.86 15.52
CA LEU A 664 10.23 6.77 16.16
C LEU A 664 10.74 5.37 15.78
N GLN A 665 11.27 5.18 14.56
CA GLN A 665 11.91 3.92 14.19
C GLN A 665 13.21 3.70 14.98
N MET A 666 14.01 4.75 15.20
CA MET A 666 15.21 4.69 16.03
C MET A 666 14.85 4.45 17.50
N ARG A 667 13.87 5.16 18.07
CA ARG A 667 13.40 5.01 19.46
C ARG A 667 12.76 3.64 19.76
N LYS A 668 12.34 2.93 18.71
CA LYS A 668 11.86 1.54 18.75
C LYS A 668 12.98 0.47 18.60
N ILE A 669 14.19 0.89 18.23
CA ILE A 669 15.39 0.05 18.15
C ILE A 669 16.31 0.33 19.37
N ILE A 670 16.25 1.55 19.88
CA ILE A 670 17.01 2.11 21.00
C ILE A 670 15.95 2.62 21.99
N ASP A 671 15.45 1.72 22.83
CA ASP A 671 14.45 2.01 23.86
C ASP A 671 15.10 2.36 25.21
N THR A 672 14.29 2.81 26.17
CA THR A 672 14.78 3.30 27.47
C THR A 672 15.33 2.20 28.39
N ASP A 673 14.92 0.93 28.27
CA ASP A 673 15.63 -0.18 28.93
C ASP A 673 17.01 -0.37 28.30
N PHE A 674 17.11 -0.35 26.96
CA PHE A 674 18.40 -0.49 26.29
C PHE A 674 19.36 0.66 26.66
N GLU A 675 18.88 1.90 26.67
CA GLU A 675 19.64 3.09 27.07
C GLU A 675 20.12 3.00 28.52
N SER A 676 19.19 2.85 29.47
CA SER A 676 19.54 2.77 30.89
C SER A 676 20.47 1.57 31.16
N ARG A 677 20.23 0.42 30.53
CA ARG A 677 21.11 -0.74 30.68
C ARG A 677 22.52 -0.49 30.16
N VAL A 678 22.68 0.10 28.97
CA VAL A 678 24.01 0.40 28.43
C VAL A 678 24.69 1.53 29.22
N PHE A 679 23.93 2.51 29.71
CA PHE A 679 24.44 3.54 30.63
C PHE A 679 25.01 2.90 31.91
N PHE A 680 24.27 2.02 32.58
CA PHE A 680 24.77 1.37 33.80
C PHE A 680 25.88 0.34 33.53
N GLU A 681 25.85 -0.39 32.41
CA GLU A 681 26.98 -1.23 31.96
C GLU A 681 28.28 -0.40 31.77
N LYS A 682 28.16 0.87 31.32
CA LYS A 682 29.30 1.83 31.24
C LYS A 682 29.71 2.38 32.61
N ILE A 683 28.75 2.73 33.48
CA ILE A 683 29.01 3.22 34.84
C ILE A 683 29.76 2.17 35.67
N ASP A 684 29.27 0.93 35.74
CA ASP A 684 29.91 -0.16 36.51
C ASP A 684 31.36 -0.39 36.05
N LYS A 685 31.58 -0.38 34.73
CA LYS A 685 32.91 -0.48 34.12
C LYS A 685 33.82 0.69 34.51
N ARG A 686 33.29 1.91 34.58
CA ARG A 686 34.03 3.12 34.97
C ARG A 686 34.34 3.16 36.46
N ILE A 687 33.41 2.70 37.31
CA ILE A 687 33.63 2.50 38.76
C ILE A 687 34.80 1.53 38.95
N ALA A 688 34.73 0.34 38.33
CA ALA A 688 35.80 -0.66 38.39
C ALA A 688 37.15 -0.08 37.94
N LEU A 689 37.22 0.50 36.74
CA LEU A 689 38.45 1.10 36.19
C LEU A 689 39.03 2.24 37.04
N THR A 690 38.19 2.98 37.78
CA THR A 690 38.64 4.08 38.65
C THR A 690 39.35 3.54 39.89
N PHE A 691 38.79 2.50 40.52
CA PHE A 691 39.46 1.81 41.64
C PHE A 691 40.70 1.02 41.16
N ASP A 692 40.61 0.30 40.05
CA ASP A 692 41.75 -0.45 39.48
C ASP A 692 42.92 0.49 39.12
N ALA A 693 42.63 1.73 38.70
CA ALA A 693 43.64 2.77 38.43
C ALA A 693 44.27 3.35 39.72
N LEU A 694 43.53 3.41 40.83
CA LEU A 694 44.10 3.75 42.14
C LEU A 694 44.99 2.62 42.65
N ASP A 695 44.53 1.37 42.55
CA ASP A 695 45.29 0.19 42.97
C ASP A 695 46.58 0.02 42.10
N GLU A 696 46.53 0.34 40.79
CA GLU A 696 47.72 0.43 39.91
C GLU A 696 48.66 1.60 40.25
N TYR A 697 48.14 2.74 40.72
CA TYR A 697 48.95 3.86 41.20
C TYR A 697 49.67 3.47 42.50
N ILE A 698 48.96 2.91 43.47
CA ILE A 698 49.52 2.37 44.72
C ILE A 698 50.61 1.33 44.42
N ALA A 699 50.39 0.42 43.47
CA ALA A 699 51.34 -0.64 43.14
C ALA A 699 52.60 -0.17 42.37
N LYS A 700 52.53 0.93 41.59
CA LYS A 700 53.56 1.27 40.57
C LYS A 700 53.95 2.75 40.49
N GLY A 701 53.38 3.60 41.34
CA GLY A 701 53.61 5.04 41.41
C GLY A 701 53.08 5.84 40.21
N PRO A 702 53.36 7.15 40.18
CA PRO A 702 52.94 8.04 39.10
C PRO A 702 53.44 7.59 37.73
N LYS A 703 52.65 7.89 36.70
CA LYS A 703 52.85 7.38 35.33
C LYS A 703 53.91 8.20 34.58
N THR A 704 55.10 7.63 34.41
CA THR A 704 56.27 8.31 33.79
C THR A 704 56.32 8.26 32.26
N LEU A 705 55.59 7.34 31.62
CA LEU A 705 55.48 7.21 30.16
C LEU A 705 54.04 6.83 29.76
N SER A 706 53.65 7.15 28.52
CA SER A 706 52.24 7.15 28.08
C SER A 706 51.58 5.76 28.00
N GLU A 707 52.34 4.71 27.69
CA GLU A 707 51.81 3.37 27.51
C GLU A 707 51.55 2.64 28.84
N GLY A 708 50.41 1.95 28.94
CA GLY A 708 49.94 1.25 30.15
C GLY A 708 48.58 1.74 30.63
N PRO A 709 47.95 1.04 31.60
CA PRO A 709 46.65 1.41 32.15
C PRO A 709 46.62 2.84 32.74
N PRO A 710 45.43 3.43 32.96
CA PRO A 710 45.31 4.63 33.79
C PRO A 710 45.87 4.38 35.19
N ARG A 711 46.39 5.44 35.81
CA ARG A 711 46.80 5.47 37.21
C ARG A 711 46.30 6.77 37.82
N PHE A 712 45.62 6.70 38.95
CA PHE A 712 45.05 7.85 39.64
C PHE A 712 45.57 7.89 41.07
N ASP A 713 46.03 9.04 41.55
CA ASP A 713 46.19 9.27 42.99
C ASP A 713 44.83 9.33 43.68
N VAL A 714 44.83 9.33 45.02
CA VAL A 714 43.62 9.42 45.85
C VAL A 714 42.74 10.61 45.45
N SER A 715 43.32 11.78 45.17
CA SER A 715 42.59 12.98 44.76
C SER A 715 41.94 12.81 43.38
N SER A 716 42.70 12.34 42.37
CA SER A 716 42.17 12.04 41.02
C SER A 716 41.09 10.95 41.06
N CYS A 717 41.23 9.96 41.94
CA CYS A 717 40.24 8.92 42.17
C CYS A 717 38.96 9.49 42.79
N ALA A 718 39.08 10.34 43.81
CA ALA A 718 37.96 11.03 44.44
C ALA A 718 37.19 11.93 43.44
N GLU A 719 37.90 12.75 42.65
CA GLU A 719 37.30 13.55 41.58
C GLU A 719 36.53 12.70 40.57
N LYS A 720 37.08 11.55 40.16
CA LYS A 720 36.42 10.64 39.21
C LYS A 720 35.21 9.94 39.80
N LEU A 721 35.26 9.51 41.06
CA LEU A 721 34.09 8.93 41.74
C LEU A 721 32.97 9.98 41.91
N THR A 722 33.29 11.21 42.33
CA THR A 722 32.32 12.31 42.42
C THR A 722 31.72 12.67 41.05
N SER A 723 32.51 12.62 39.97
CA SER A 723 32.02 12.80 38.60
C SER A 723 31.09 11.66 38.14
N LEU A 724 31.25 10.44 38.66
CA LEU A 724 30.37 9.31 38.36
C LEU A 724 29.07 9.38 39.16
N VAL A 725 29.12 9.79 40.44
CA VAL A 725 27.92 10.02 41.26
C VAL A 725 27.02 11.07 40.61
N ARG A 726 27.58 12.22 40.21
CA ARG A 726 26.85 13.27 39.46
C ARG A 726 26.23 12.73 38.17
N ALA A 727 26.97 11.94 37.39
CA ALA A 727 26.44 11.35 36.16
C ALA A 727 25.27 10.37 36.40
N ILE A 728 25.27 9.63 37.52
CA ILE A 728 24.14 8.77 37.92
C ILE A 728 22.92 9.61 38.33
N ASP A 729 23.14 10.70 39.08
CA ASP A 729 22.11 11.65 39.50
C ASP A 729 21.46 12.35 38.29
N ASP A 730 22.28 12.92 37.40
CA ASP A 730 21.88 13.54 36.13
C ASP A 730 21.11 12.57 35.22
N PHE A 731 21.37 11.27 35.30
CA PHE A 731 20.65 10.26 34.52
C PHE A 731 19.32 9.88 35.16
N TYR A 732 19.31 9.63 36.48
CA TYR A 732 18.10 9.32 37.24
C TYR A 732 17.04 10.42 37.11
N HIS A 733 17.41 11.68 37.33
CA HIS A 733 16.46 12.80 37.27
C HIS A 733 15.86 13.04 35.87
N ARG A 734 16.45 12.45 34.80
CA ARG A 734 15.93 12.52 33.41
C ARG A 734 15.18 11.26 32.96
N GLN A 735 15.24 10.15 33.70
CA GLN A 735 14.56 8.89 33.39
C GLN A 735 13.89 8.27 34.63
N ALA A 736 13.40 9.10 35.56
CA ALA A 736 12.87 8.66 36.85
C ALA A 736 11.64 7.75 36.74
N ASP A 737 10.82 7.91 35.69
CA ASP A 737 9.63 7.11 35.41
C ASP A 737 9.93 5.75 34.73
N VAL A 738 11.20 5.46 34.39
CA VAL A 738 11.60 4.23 33.70
C VAL A 738 11.87 3.09 34.70
N GLU A 739 11.25 1.93 34.48
CA GLU A 739 11.38 0.75 35.33
C GLU A 739 12.85 0.31 35.49
N ASP A 740 13.20 -0.19 36.69
CA ASP A 740 14.55 -0.53 37.15
C ASP A 740 15.61 0.60 37.19
N VAL A 741 15.39 1.82 36.67
CA VAL A 741 16.42 2.90 36.71
C VAL A 741 16.81 3.24 38.15
N ALA A 742 15.82 3.43 39.04
CA ALA A 742 16.06 3.66 40.46
C ALA A 742 16.91 2.55 41.13
N ALA A 743 16.61 1.29 40.83
CA ALA A 743 17.32 0.13 41.38
C ALA A 743 18.76 0.02 40.84
N ARG A 744 19.00 0.40 39.58
CA ARG A 744 20.34 0.44 38.98
C ARG A 744 21.18 1.59 39.54
N SER A 745 20.58 2.78 39.73
CA SER A 745 21.21 3.89 40.44
C SER A 745 21.62 3.48 41.85
N ALA A 746 20.71 2.88 42.62
CA ALA A 746 21.00 2.37 43.97
C ALA A 746 22.16 1.36 43.96
N ALA A 747 22.17 0.39 43.03
CA ALA A 747 23.21 -0.61 42.92
C ALA A 747 24.60 0.00 42.64
N ALA A 748 24.70 0.94 41.70
CA ALA A 748 25.96 1.62 41.37
C ALA A 748 26.46 2.49 42.54
N LEU A 749 25.57 3.26 43.17
CA LEU A 749 25.87 4.15 44.30
C LEU A 749 26.31 3.37 45.55
N VAL A 750 25.61 2.29 45.91
CA VAL A 750 26.01 1.40 47.00
C VAL A 750 27.36 0.74 46.71
N THR A 751 27.64 0.37 45.45
CA THR A 751 28.94 -0.20 45.04
C THR A 751 30.09 0.81 45.16
N ILE A 752 29.84 2.10 44.90
CA ILE A 752 30.81 3.18 45.17
C ILE A 752 31.04 3.31 46.68
N LEU A 753 29.96 3.43 47.46
CA LEU A 753 30.03 3.65 48.91
C LEU A 753 30.77 2.52 49.63
N ASP A 754 30.41 1.26 49.34
CA ASP A 754 31.06 0.07 49.92
C ASP A 754 32.58 0.09 49.69
N ARG A 755 33.00 0.23 48.41
CA ARG A 755 34.41 0.25 48.01
C ARG A 755 35.21 1.46 48.50
N VAL A 756 34.54 2.57 48.87
CA VAL A 756 35.15 3.73 49.55
C VAL A 756 35.30 3.43 51.05
N THR A 757 34.29 2.85 51.71
CA THR A 757 34.39 2.46 53.13
C THR A 757 35.43 1.36 53.40
N ASP A 758 35.62 0.43 52.47
CA ASP A 758 36.72 -0.55 52.47
C ASP A 758 38.12 0.10 52.41
N ARG A 759 38.23 1.36 51.95
CA ARG A 759 39.48 2.08 51.71
C ARG A 759 39.76 3.18 52.75
N ASN A 760 39.27 3.02 53.98
CA ASN A 760 39.66 3.87 55.12
C ASN A 760 41.06 3.52 55.67
N VAL A 761 42.08 3.68 54.85
CA VAL A 761 43.50 3.49 55.17
C VAL A 761 44.35 4.56 54.49
N ASN A 762 45.57 4.79 54.98
CA ASN A 762 46.55 5.57 54.23
C ASN A 762 47.06 4.74 53.04
N ALA A 763 46.64 5.13 51.84
CA ALA A 763 46.94 4.45 50.58
C ALA A 763 48.45 4.42 50.24
N TYR A 764 49.27 5.23 50.91
CA TYR A 764 50.71 5.35 50.67
C TYR A 764 51.56 4.91 51.87
N GLU A 765 50.96 4.26 52.89
CA GLU A 765 51.70 3.81 54.06
C GLU A 765 52.79 2.79 53.71
N GLY A 766 54.03 3.07 54.11
CA GLY A 766 55.20 2.23 53.80
C GLY A 766 55.73 2.34 52.37
N ILE A 767 55.14 3.17 51.51
CA ILE A 767 55.56 3.33 50.11
C ILE A 767 56.82 4.22 49.99
N GLN A 768 57.76 3.83 49.11
CA GLN A 768 58.95 4.60 48.77
C GLN A 768 59.11 4.75 47.24
N TRP A 769 58.29 5.60 46.62
CA TRP A 769 58.56 6.03 45.24
C TRP A 769 59.66 7.09 45.20
N SER A 770 60.45 7.09 44.12
CA SER A 770 61.55 8.04 43.94
C SER A 770 61.04 9.47 43.78
N GLY A 771 61.24 10.30 44.81
CA GLY A 771 60.89 11.74 44.79
C GLY A 771 59.52 12.10 45.35
N MET A 772 58.83 11.20 46.05
CA MET A 772 57.60 11.52 46.78
C MET A 772 57.96 12.10 48.16
N GLU A 773 57.51 13.32 48.46
CA GLU A 773 57.48 13.84 49.83
C GLU A 773 56.31 13.22 50.60
N ALA A 774 56.46 13.04 51.91
CA ALA A 774 55.42 12.44 52.75
C ALA A 774 54.21 13.39 52.83
N LEU A 775 53.12 13.06 52.14
CA LEU A 775 51.89 13.84 52.13
C LEU A 775 51.32 13.94 53.56
N SER A 776 51.35 15.15 54.11
CA SER A 776 50.90 15.45 55.47
C SER A 776 49.38 15.60 55.61
N ASP A 777 48.65 15.57 54.49
CA ASP A 777 47.20 15.75 54.43
C ASP A 777 46.48 14.39 54.29
N PRO A 778 45.64 14.00 55.27
CA PRO A 778 44.79 12.82 55.17
C PRO A 778 43.85 12.81 53.95
N VAL A 779 43.40 13.98 53.48
CA VAL A 779 42.52 14.12 52.30
C VAL A 779 43.23 13.68 51.01
N GLN A 780 44.55 13.85 50.94
CA GLN A 780 45.36 13.47 49.78
C GLN A 780 45.87 12.03 49.84
N SER A 781 45.68 11.33 50.96
CA SER A 781 46.30 10.03 51.24
C SER A 781 45.32 8.93 51.67
N ASN A 782 44.08 9.25 52.04
CA ASN A 782 43.03 8.28 52.40
C ASN A 782 41.73 8.60 51.64
N LEU A 783 41.27 7.67 50.80
CA LEU A 783 40.11 7.87 49.91
C LEU A 783 38.79 8.03 50.67
N TYR A 784 38.63 7.36 51.81
CA TYR A 784 37.48 7.54 52.68
C TYR A 784 37.48 8.95 53.30
N VAL A 785 38.64 9.46 53.73
CA VAL A 785 38.75 10.82 54.24
C VAL A 785 38.49 11.85 53.13
N ALA A 786 38.94 11.58 51.91
CA ALA A 786 38.72 12.45 50.75
C ALA A 786 37.24 12.63 50.35
N LEU A 787 36.39 11.64 50.62
CA LEU A 787 34.99 11.59 50.14
C LEU A 787 33.92 11.59 51.24
N ILE A 788 34.29 11.29 52.50
CA ILE A 788 33.36 11.14 53.63
C ILE A 788 33.91 11.80 54.91
N GLY A 789 35.23 11.79 55.13
CA GLY A 789 35.86 12.26 56.37
C GLY A 789 36.36 13.71 56.38
N ALA A 790 36.16 14.48 55.30
CA ALA A 790 36.59 15.87 55.19
C ALA A 790 35.72 16.83 56.04
N GLN A 791 36.11 18.12 56.10
CA GLN A 791 35.38 19.16 56.85
C GLN A 791 33.93 19.32 56.36
N PRO A 792 32.99 19.76 57.23
CA PRO A 792 31.56 19.68 56.97
C PRO A 792 31.09 20.74 55.97
N ASP A 793 30.92 20.31 54.72
CA ASP A 793 30.03 20.97 53.77
C ASP A 793 28.67 20.24 53.85
N GLU A 794 27.73 20.77 54.64
CA GLU A 794 26.46 20.07 54.92
C GLU A 794 25.61 19.87 53.64
N ASP A 795 25.86 20.70 52.62
CA ASP A 795 25.19 20.70 51.31
C ASP A 795 25.69 19.60 50.34
N HIS A 796 26.80 18.91 50.62
CA HIS A 796 27.44 17.93 49.72
C HIS A 796 27.89 16.65 50.46
N GLN A 797 26.99 15.67 50.58
CA GLN A 797 27.20 14.40 51.30
C GLN A 797 27.56 13.23 50.36
N PHE A 798 28.16 13.57 49.20
CA PHE A 798 28.71 12.65 48.20
C PHE A 798 27.65 11.66 47.68
N VAL A 799 27.75 10.37 48.02
CA VAL A 799 26.79 9.35 47.57
C VAL A 799 25.43 9.49 48.27
N LEU A 800 25.36 10.10 49.46
CA LEU A 800 24.11 10.18 50.22
C LEU A 800 23.10 11.16 49.62
N ASP A 801 23.56 12.21 48.92
CA ASP A 801 22.70 13.20 48.27
C ASP A 801 21.79 12.51 47.24
N THR A 802 22.40 11.75 46.33
CA THR A 802 21.69 10.96 45.30
C THR A 802 20.97 9.75 45.89
N LEU A 803 21.54 9.03 46.87
CA LEU A 803 20.79 7.94 47.52
C LEU A 803 19.53 8.44 48.25
N GLY A 804 19.50 9.71 48.67
CA GLY A 804 18.34 10.35 49.30
C GLY A 804 17.23 10.76 48.33
N SER A 805 17.50 10.90 47.03
CA SER A 805 16.51 11.23 45.99
C SER A 805 15.83 9.99 45.37
N LEU A 806 16.37 8.79 45.63
CA LEU A 806 15.84 7.52 45.12
C LEU A 806 14.64 6.99 45.95
N PRO A 807 13.73 6.21 45.33
CA PRO A 807 12.71 5.46 46.06
C PRO A 807 13.36 4.46 47.04
N GLN A 808 13.07 4.63 48.33
CA GLN A 808 13.76 3.88 49.40
C GLN A 808 13.59 2.35 49.29
N GLU A 809 12.47 1.88 48.73
CA GLU A 809 12.26 0.46 48.41
C GLU A 809 13.39 -0.10 47.55
N ASP A 810 13.76 0.56 46.46
CA ASP A 810 14.78 0.09 45.53
C ASP A 810 16.20 0.18 46.13
N VAL A 811 16.42 1.15 47.02
CA VAL A 811 17.66 1.26 47.81
C VAL A 811 17.85 0.05 48.72
N TYR A 812 16.84 -0.40 49.47
CA TYR A 812 17.04 -1.50 50.43
C TYR A 812 16.79 -2.91 49.87
N ARG A 813 15.87 -3.08 48.91
CA ARG A 813 15.30 -4.39 48.50
C ARG A 813 16.32 -5.40 48.00
N ASN A 814 17.37 -4.94 47.31
CA ASN A 814 18.45 -5.79 46.79
C ASN A 814 19.79 -5.60 47.53
N HIS A 815 19.95 -4.52 48.31
CA HIS A 815 21.25 -4.10 48.86
C HIS A 815 21.36 -4.17 50.38
N TRP A 816 20.29 -4.57 51.08
CA TRP A 816 20.21 -4.62 52.56
C TRP A 816 21.46 -5.19 53.24
N THR A 817 22.00 -6.33 52.79
CA THR A 817 23.19 -6.94 53.42
C THR A 817 24.46 -6.11 53.27
N VAL A 818 24.61 -5.39 52.15
CA VAL A 818 25.75 -4.47 51.92
C VAL A 818 25.58 -3.19 52.71
N LEU A 819 24.34 -2.65 52.79
CA LEU A 819 24.03 -1.49 53.63
C LEU A 819 24.29 -1.75 55.13
N GLN A 820 24.07 -2.97 55.62
CA GLN A 820 24.43 -3.34 57.00
C GLN A 820 25.94 -3.41 57.22
N ASP A 821 26.70 -3.89 56.22
CA ASP A 821 28.17 -3.94 56.26
C ASP A 821 28.78 -2.52 56.20
N ILE A 822 28.22 -1.65 55.35
CA ILE A 822 28.54 -0.22 55.29
C ILE A 822 28.24 0.47 56.64
N GLU A 823 27.10 0.22 57.28
CA GLU A 823 26.79 0.82 58.60
C GLU A 823 27.83 0.41 59.67
N HIS A 824 28.29 -0.83 59.62
CA HIS A 824 29.35 -1.34 60.49
C HIS A 824 30.68 -0.61 60.23
N LYS A 825 31.12 -0.55 58.96
CA LYS A 825 32.36 0.14 58.53
C LYS A 825 32.34 1.62 58.92
N LEU A 826 31.25 2.33 58.64
CA LEU A 826 31.09 3.75 58.99
C LEU A 826 31.10 3.98 60.52
N THR A 827 30.52 3.06 61.29
CA THR A 827 30.52 3.13 62.76
C THR A 827 31.91 2.91 63.34
N GLU A 828 32.68 1.93 62.83
CA GLU A 828 34.07 1.73 63.25
C GLU A 828 35.00 2.86 62.80
N ALA A 829 34.77 3.39 61.60
CA ALA A 829 35.50 4.54 61.05
C ALA A 829 35.20 5.88 61.75
N HIS A 830 34.30 5.91 62.74
CA HIS A 830 33.85 7.12 63.43
C HIS A 830 33.38 8.21 62.46
N ALA A 831 32.58 7.82 61.45
CA ALA A 831 32.03 8.70 60.43
C ALA A 831 31.32 9.94 61.01
N PRO A 832 31.35 11.11 60.32
CA PRO A 832 30.77 12.34 60.83
C PRO A 832 29.30 12.20 61.23
N ALA A 833 28.90 12.87 62.32
CA ALA A 833 27.58 12.70 62.92
C ALA A 833 26.42 13.08 61.98
N TYR A 834 26.61 14.07 61.10
CA TYR A 834 25.65 14.43 60.06
C TYR A 834 25.50 13.28 59.04
N TYR A 835 26.62 12.80 58.48
CA TYR A 835 26.68 11.71 57.51
C TYR A 835 26.02 10.42 58.04
N MET A 836 26.33 10.04 59.29
CA MET A 836 25.70 8.88 59.96
C MET A 836 24.20 9.07 60.23
N THR A 837 23.73 10.31 60.37
CA THR A 837 22.30 10.60 60.53
C THR A 837 21.59 10.48 59.19
N SER A 838 22.11 11.11 58.14
CA SER A 838 21.59 11.01 56.76
C SER A 838 21.55 9.56 56.27
N PHE A 839 22.64 8.80 56.42
CA PHE A 839 22.69 7.39 56.07
C PHE A 839 21.60 6.58 56.78
N ARG A 840 21.42 6.79 58.10
CA ARG A 840 20.39 6.09 58.86
C ARG A 840 18.97 6.50 58.46
N ASN A 841 18.74 7.75 58.08
CA ASN A 841 17.42 8.17 57.59
C ASN A 841 17.09 7.48 56.26
N ILE A 842 18.05 7.48 55.32
CA ILE A 842 17.98 6.81 54.01
C ILE A 842 17.80 5.29 54.13
N VAL A 843 18.34 4.64 55.19
CA VAL A 843 18.20 3.18 55.38
C VAL A 843 16.96 2.78 56.20
N TYR A 844 16.48 3.63 57.13
CA TYR A 844 15.51 3.18 58.15
C TYR A 844 14.17 3.95 58.27
N GLU A 845 14.04 5.23 57.86
CA GLU A 845 12.91 6.03 58.36
C GLU A 845 11.51 5.68 57.80
N SER A 846 11.36 5.26 56.53
CA SER A 846 10.02 4.97 55.96
C SER A 846 9.34 3.71 56.51
N ARG A 847 10.04 2.84 57.27
CA ARG A 847 9.44 1.66 57.95
C ARG A 847 8.24 2.00 58.84
N LYS A 848 8.00 3.27 59.15
CA LYS A 848 6.85 3.78 59.91
C LYS A 848 5.58 4.07 59.07
N ARG A 849 5.55 3.93 57.73
CA ARG A 849 4.34 4.22 56.90
C ARG A 849 3.89 3.16 55.87
N PRO A 850 3.67 1.89 56.24
CA PRO A 850 2.85 0.98 55.43
C PRO A 850 1.35 1.25 55.64
N GLY A 851 0.74 2.12 54.83
CA GLY A 851 -0.69 2.07 54.51
C GLY A 851 -1.58 3.28 54.83
N SER A 852 -1.68 4.24 53.90
CA SER A 852 -2.88 5.08 53.71
C SER A 852 -2.90 5.82 52.34
N ALA A 853 -2.71 5.13 51.22
CA ALA A 853 -2.62 5.76 49.89
C ALA A 853 -3.16 4.90 48.72
N VAL A 854 -4.34 4.28 48.89
CA VAL A 854 -5.05 3.61 47.78
C VAL A 854 -6.52 4.00 47.77
N ARG A 855 -6.96 4.58 46.63
CA ARG A 855 -8.30 5.13 46.28
C ARG A 855 -8.51 6.63 46.46
N GLU A 856 -8.30 7.36 45.36
CA GLU A 856 -9.28 8.24 44.68
C GLU A 856 -8.61 8.71 43.37
N ARG A 857 -9.27 8.82 42.20
CA ARG A 857 -10.72 8.95 41.91
C ARG A 857 -11.15 8.12 40.69
N GLU A 858 -12.24 7.36 40.81
CA GLU A 858 -13.12 7.03 39.68
C GLU A 858 -14.50 7.66 39.93
N PRO A 859 -15.11 8.36 38.95
CA PRO A 859 -16.47 8.89 39.11
C PRO A 859 -17.51 7.77 39.00
N LYS A 860 -18.22 7.49 40.09
CA LYS A 860 -19.28 6.47 40.11
C LYS A 860 -20.43 6.83 39.16
N ARG A 861 -20.84 5.87 38.32
CA ARG A 861 -22.17 5.88 37.71
C ARG A 861 -23.24 5.97 38.80
N ALA A 862 -24.14 6.94 38.69
CA ALA A 862 -25.43 6.90 39.38
C ALA A 862 -26.40 6.03 38.57
N MET A 863 -27.17 5.18 39.25
CA MET A 863 -28.36 4.56 38.67
C MET A 863 -29.59 5.36 39.11
N GLN A 864 -30.31 5.91 38.14
CA GLN A 864 -31.77 6.04 38.13
C GLN A 864 -32.24 6.10 36.68
#